data_AF-A0A8C6JHJ0-F1
#
_entry.id   AF-A0A8C6JHJ0-F1
#
_cell.length_a   1.000
_cell.length_b   1.000
_cell.length_c   1.000
_cell.angle_alpha   90.00
_cell.angle_beta   90.00
_cell.angle_gamma   90.00
#
_symmetry.space_group_name_H-M   'P 1'
#
loop_
_entity.id
_entity.type
_entity.pdbx_description
1 polymer ?
#
loop_
_entity_poly.entity_id
_entity_poly.type
_entity_poly.pdbx_seq_one_letter_code
_entity_poly.pdbx_strand_id
1 'polypeptide(L)'
;SPAGSAAAAAAAAGLHLHACPAARSPGRSGPSAAGGAPGAPPAAATLPRPSRGGSTGGSGPRHPPQLRLPLPPPGGATARLVRAGAGPVPGIGGPRPGRAGWDETHFGKMGSYYINRTFFFDVHPPLGKMLIGLAGYLSGYDGTFPFQKPGDRYEQHNYMGMRGFCAFLGSCLVPLVYLTVLELSKSLPAALLTAFILIFDTGCITLSQYILLDPILMFFVMGAVLSMVKCNSCADRPFSASWWFWMSLTGVNLAGAMGVKFVGLFVVLLVGLNTMHDLWDLLGNLSLSLVMFGKHLLARVLCLILLPLALYTAMFAVHFTVLNKSGPGDGFFSSAFQSQLIGNNLHNMSVPEHLAYGSMVTMKNLRMAGGYLHSHWHLYPEGIGARQQQVTAYLHKDLNNLWIVKKHHSDTDLSDPSIPVEFVRHGDIIRLEHKETSRNLHSHQHEAPLTRKHFQVTAYGINGTGDSNDFWRIEVVGRKAEKLIRVLRSQVRLIHVATGCILGSSGKILPKWGWEQLEVTCTPYLKETPNSLWNFEDHINPKLPNISLDVLKPSFAEILLESHMVMIQGNTALKPKDNEVTSKPWHWPINYQGLRFSGVNETDYRVYLLGNPVIWWLNLVTIGLYLLITVSTAVALKRGVQLTSEHKELSRVVLRGGGQIMLGWLLHYLPFFMMGRVLYFHHYFPAMLFSSMLTGITWDTLLKFLAGFWSPSTTAKKVYGAGFLALVLLIIYSFYLFHPLSYGIVGPMASDPSSPMAGLRWMDSWEF
;
A
#
# COMPACT_ATOMS: atom_id res chain seq x y z
N SER A 1 8.06 -36.22 -7.37
CA SER A 1 6.58 -36.27 -7.49
C SER A 1 5.97 -36.12 -6.10
N PRO A 2 4.77 -35.53 -5.95
CA PRO A 2 3.84 -35.09 -6.99
C PRO A 2 4.15 -33.69 -7.54
N ALA A 3 3.47 -33.34 -8.63
CA ALA A 3 3.32 -31.97 -9.13
C ALA A 3 1.91 -31.84 -9.73
N GLY A 4 1.27 -30.67 -9.58
CA GLY A 4 0.04 -30.33 -10.31
C GLY A 4 -1.08 -29.71 -9.47
N SER A 5 -1.40 -28.44 -9.77
CA SER A 5 -2.77 -27.90 -9.98
C SER A 5 -2.76 -26.36 -9.99
N ALA A 6 -2.39 -25.75 -11.13
CA ALA A 6 -2.35 -24.28 -11.26
C ALA A 6 -2.56 -23.77 -12.71
N ALA A 7 -3.49 -24.36 -13.46
CA ALA A 7 -3.93 -23.85 -14.77
C ALA A 7 -5.28 -24.45 -15.21
N ALA A 8 -6.31 -23.61 -15.39
CA ALA A 8 -7.51 -23.88 -16.20
C ALA A 8 -8.43 -22.64 -16.29
N ALA A 9 -8.40 -21.89 -17.41
CA ALA A 9 -9.45 -20.95 -17.86
C ALA A 9 -9.12 -20.27 -19.21
N ALA A 10 -8.71 -21.04 -20.25
CA ALA A 10 -8.44 -20.46 -21.58
C ALA A 10 -8.54 -21.50 -22.71
N ALA A 11 -9.75 -21.71 -23.26
CA ALA A 11 -9.97 -22.54 -24.46
C ALA A 11 -11.35 -22.31 -25.08
N ALA A 12 -11.45 -21.55 -26.19
CA ALA A 12 -12.54 -21.61 -27.18
C ALA A 12 -12.30 -20.69 -28.40
N ALA A 13 -11.50 -21.14 -29.38
CA ALA A 13 -11.57 -20.74 -30.80
C ALA A 13 -10.50 -21.52 -31.59
N GLY A 14 -10.86 -22.11 -32.73
CA GLY A 14 -9.92 -22.89 -33.54
C GLY A 14 -10.09 -22.66 -35.03
N LEU A 15 -8.94 -22.63 -35.73
CA LEU A 15 -8.74 -22.95 -37.15
C LEU A 15 -9.58 -22.22 -38.22
N HIS A 16 -8.88 -21.45 -39.06
CA HIS A 16 -8.78 -21.81 -40.48
C HIS A 16 -7.38 -21.49 -41.01
N LEU A 17 -6.95 -22.18 -42.07
CA LEU A 17 -5.54 -22.27 -42.48
C LEU A 17 -5.43 -22.32 -44.01
N HIS A 18 -4.72 -21.37 -44.65
CA HIS A 18 -4.17 -21.34 -46.02
C HIS A 18 -3.51 -19.95 -46.24
N ALA A 19 -2.47 -19.73 -47.05
CA ALA A 19 -1.38 -20.59 -47.55
C ALA A 19 -0.21 -19.69 -48.04
N CYS A 20 1.03 -20.19 -48.03
CA CYS A 20 2.19 -19.60 -48.74
C CYS A 20 2.20 -20.05 -50.22
N PRO A 21 2.97 -19.47 -51.18
CA PRO A 21 4.37 -19.00 -51.07
C PRO A 21 4.61 -17.64 -51.81
N ALA A 22 5.81 -17.14 -52.22
CA ALA A 22 7.17 -17.70 -52.33
C ALA A 22 8.32 -16.64 -52.28
N ALA A 23 9.54 -17.17 -52.16
CA ALA A 23 10.87 -16.55 -52.11
C ALA A 23 11.26 -15.43 -53.11
N ARG A 24 12.22 -14.56 -52.72
CA ARG A 24 13.62 -14.54 -53.27
C ARG A 24 14.55 -13.47 -52.66
N SER A 25 15.78 -13.88 -52.31
CA SER A 25 17.01 -13.08 -52.25
C SER A 25 17.77 -13.22 -53.60
N PRO A 26 18.94 -12.57 -53.94
CA PRO A 26 19.98 -11.96 -53.07
C PRO A 26 20.68 -10.67 -53.62
N GLY A 27 21.78 -10.19 -52.98
CA GLY A 27 22.92 -9.60 -53.75
C GLY A 27 23.74 -8.39 -53.22
N ARG A 28 24.80 -8.64 -52.43
CA ARG A 28 26.19 -8.04 -52.45
C ARG A 28 26.52 -6.51 -52.38
N SER A 29 27.72 -6.26 -51.80
CA SER A 29 28.71 -5.15 -52.01
C SER A 29 28.64 -3.85 -51.13
N GLY A 30 29.81 -3.43 -50.61
CA GLY A 30 30.13 -2.08 -50.07
C GLY A 30 31.24 -1.42 -50.92
N PRO A 31 32.27 -0.70 -50.39
CA PRO A 31 32.62 -0.37 -48.98
C PRO A 31 33.15 1.11 -48.79
N SER A 32 34.11 1.32 -47.86
CA SER A 32 35.00 2.52 -47.63
C SER A 32 34.46 3.70 -46.78
N ALA A 33 35.27 4.49 -46.04
CA ALA A 33 36.62 4.30 -45.44
C ALA A 33 36.99 5.41 -44.41
N ALA A 34 37.92 5.11 -43.47
CA ALA A 34 38.76 6.01 -42.64
C ALA A 34 38.08 7.07 -41.70
N GLY A 35 38.70 7.55 -40.61
CA GLY A 35 39.92 7.11 -39.90
C GLY A 35 40.55 8.20 -38.99
N GLY A 36 41.23 7.82 -37.90
CA GLY A 36 42.27 8.64 -37.24
C GLY A 36 41.96 9.30 -35.87
N ALA A 37 42.91 9.14 -34.93
CA ALA A 37 43.08 9.83 -33.63
C ALA A 37 44.56 9.59 -33.18
N PRO A 38 45.07 9.99 -31.98
CA PRO A 38 44.66 10.99 -30.98
C PRO A 38 45.81 11.99 -30.64
N GLY A 39 45.67 12.84 -29.59
CA GLY A 39 46.77 13.67 -29.04
C GLY A 39 46.41 14.42 -27.74
N ALA A 40 47.40 14.75 -26.87
CA ALA A 40 47.16 15.29 -25.51
C ALA A 40 48.31 16.25 -24.99
N PRO A 41 48.32 16.74 -23.71
CA PRO A 41 48.36 18.17 -23.34
C PRO A 41 49.73 18.68 -22.79
N PRO A 42 49.86 19.99 -22.42
CA PRO A 42 50.12 20.29 -20.99
C PRO A 42 49.65 21.66 -20.39
N ALA A 43 49.40 21.64 -19.07
CA ALA A 43 49.83 22.58 -17.99
C ALA A 43 49.59 24.13 -17.96
N ALA A 44 48.93 24.55 -16.85
CA ALA A 44 49.33 25.57 -15.84
C ALA A 44 49.32 27.11 -16.11
N ALA A 45 48.61 27.84 -15.23
CA ALA A 45 48.73 29.29 -14.94
C ALA A 45 48.23 29.61 -13.49
N THR A 46 48.51 30.79 -12.89
CA THR A 46 48.36 31.02 -11.42
C THR A 46 47.97 32.44 -10.93
N LEU A 47 47.08 32.51 -9.93
CA LEU A 47 46.92 33.59 -8.88
C LEU A 47 46.56 35.02 -9.38
N PRO A 48 46.29 36.05 -8.52
CA PRO A 48 46.31 36.13 -7.04
C PRO A 48 45.02 36.70 -6.35
N ARG A 49 45.11 37.04 -5.05
CA ARG A 49 44.12 37.74 -4.20
C ARG A 49 44.49 39.22 -3.93
N PRO A 50 43.54 40.10 -3.57
CA PRO A 50 43.77 41.31 -2.76
C PRO A 50 43.51 41.10 -1.24
N SER A 51 43.71 42.13 -0.41
CA SER A 51 43.90 42.02 1.06
C SER A 51 43.11 43.05 1.92
N ARG A 52 43.39 43.05 3.23
CA ARG A 52 42.64 43.70 4.35
C ARG A 52 42.57 45.24 4.30
N GLY A 53 41.54 45.78 4.94
CA GLY A 53 41.52 47.10 5.60
C GLY A 53 40.66 47.06 6.89
N GLY A 54 40.73 48.09 7.73
CA GLY A 54 39.86 48.26 8.92
C GLY A 54 40.43 49.22 9.98
N SER A 55 39.60 49.71 10.92
CA SER A 55 40.03 50.39 12.17
C SER A 55 38.84 50.75 13.09
N THR A 56 39.11 50.95 14.40
CA THR A 56 38.22 51.54 15.45
C THR A 56 36.90 50.80 15.79
N GLY A 57 36.31 50.92 16.99
CA GLY A 57 36.82 51.50 18.24
C GLY A 57 35.69 51.92 19.21
N GLY A 58 35.56 51.27 20.38
CA GLY A 58 34.56 51.61 21.41
C GLY A 58 34.57 50.64 22.60
N SER A 59 34.29 51.11 23.82
CA SER A 59 34.54 50.37 25.07
C SER A 59 33.35 50.36 26.04
N GLY A 60 33.12 49.21 26.68
CA GLY A 60 32.09 48.93 27.69
C GLY A 60 32.49 47.73 28.57
N PRO A 61 31.90 47.54 29.76
CA PRO A 61 32.54 46.80 30.86
C PRO A 61 32.62 45.28 30.67
N ARG A 62 33.63 44.68 31.32
CA ARG A 62 33.99 43.25 31.21
C ARG A 62 33.18 42.38 32.17
N HIS A 63 32.47 41.40 31.64
CA HIS A 63 32.16 40.15 32.36
C HIS A 63 33.30 39.12 32.15
N PRO A 64 33.48 38.15 33.07
CA PRO A 64 34.54 37.14 32.94
C PRO A 64 34.29 36.23 31.72
N PRO A 65 35.37 35.77 31.04
CA PRO A 65 35.24 35.02 29.80
C PRO A 65 34.72 33.59 30.05
N GLN A 66 33.45 33.33 29.69
CA GLN A 66 33.01 31.96 29.45
C GLN A 66 33.80 31.41 28.26
N LEU A 67 34.58 30.34 28.49
CA LEU A 67 35.43 29.72 27.47
C LEU A 67 34.60 28.93 26.44
N ARG A 68 33.85 29.64 25.59
CA ARG A 68 33.20 29.07 24.40
C ARG A 68 34.26 28.66 23.38
N LEU A 69 34.81 27.46 23.55
CA LEU A 69 35.45 26.72 22.47
C LEU A 69 34.50 26.69 21.26
N PRO A 70 34.90 27.19 20.08
CA PRO A 70 34.06 27.09 18.90
C PRO A 70 33.95 25.61 18.52
N LEU A 71 32.73 25.07 18.53
CA LEU A 71 32.45 23.78 17.91
C LEU A 71 32.88 23.85 16.43
N PRO A 72 33.74 22.93 15.94
CA PRO A 72 34.05 22.88 14.53
C PRO A 72 32.77 22.57 13.73
N PRO A 73 32.68 23.02 12.46
CA PRO A 73 31.51 22.73 11.63
C PRO A 73 31.28 21.21 11.54
N PRO A 74 30.02 20.75 11.57
CA PRO A 74 29.69 19.33 11.68
C PRO A 74 30.35 18.52 10.56
N GLY A 75 30.97 17.40 10.94
CA GLY A 75 32.00 16.71 10.15
C GLY A 75 31.60 16.38 8.71
N GLY A 76 32.07 17.19 7.76
CA GLY A 76 31.93 16.91 6.33
C GLY A 76 32.58 15.58 5.90
N ALA A 77 33.58 15.10 6.65
CA ALA A 77 34.21 13.80 6.44
C ALA A 77 33.30 12.62 6.83
N THR A 78 32.70 12.62 8.03
CA THR A 78 31.78 11.56 8.45
C THR A 78 30.47 11.58 7.66
N ALA A 79 29.95 12.77 7.32
CA ALA A 79 28.81 12.90 6.41
C ALA A 79 29.11 12.35 4.99
N ARG A 80 30.34 12.54 4.49
CA ARG A 80 30.80 11.91 3.24
C ARG A 80 30.98 10.40 3.38
N LEU A 81 31.48 9.91 4.52
CA LEU A 81 31.66 8.47 4.76
C LEU A 81 30.32 7.73 4.82
N VAL A 82 29.34 8.27 5.55
CA VAL A 82 27.96 7.75 5.57
C VAL A 82 27.32 7.83 4.18
N ARG A 83 27.53 8.92 3.43
CA ARG A 83 27.04 9.05 2.04
C ARG A 83 27.74 8.13 1.04
N ALA A 84 28.97 7.69 1.31
CA ALA A 84 29.70 6.72 0.51
C ALA A 84 29.27 5.27 0.84
N GLY A 85 29.08 4.94 2.13
CA GLY A 85 28.52 3.66 2.57
C GLY A 85 27.02 3.50 2.27
N ALA A 86 26.30 4.60 2.06
CA ALA A 86 24.93 4.65 1.53
C ALA A 86 24.89 4.88 0.00
N GLY A 87 26.02 4.82 -0.69
CA GLY A 87 26.04 4.42 -2.10
C GLY A 87 25.88 2.90 -2.20
N PRO A 88 25.51 2.34 -3.36
CA PRO A 88 25.65 0.90 -3.57
C PRO A 88 27.13 0.53 -3.41
N VAL A 89 27.43 -0.33 -2.43
CA VAL A 89 28.81 -0.63 -1.96
C VAL A 89 29.75 -0.94 -3.14
N PRO A 90 30.69 -0.04 -3.48
CA PRO A 90 31.51 -0.21 -4.69
C PRO A 90 32.52 -1.34 -4.52
N GLY A 91 32.20 -2.54 -5.02
CA GLY A 91 33.10 -3.69 -5.03
C GLY A 91 32.40 -5.05 -4.99
N ILE A 92 31.24 -5.18 -4.34
CA ILE A 92 30.49 -6.45 -4.25
C ILE A 92 29.61 -6.61 -5.50
N GLY A 93 30.27 -6.84 -6.65
CA GLY A 93 29.65 -7.01 -7.96
C GLY A 93 29.03 -8.39 -8.17
N GLY A 94 28.09 -8.80 -7.31
CA GLY A 94 27.29 -10.00 -7.54
C GLY A 94 26.45 -9.90 -8.83
N PRO A 95 26.11 -11.03 -9.49
CA PRO A 95 25.29 -11.02 -10.69
C PRO A 95 23.90 -10.47 -10.36
N ARG A 96 23.59 -9.26 -10.85
CA ARG A 96 22.29 -8.62 -10.61
C ARG A 96 21.17 -9.54 -11.10
N PRO A 97 20.16 -9.88 -10.29
CA PRO A 97 19.14 -10.83 -10.70
C PRO A 97 18.30 -10.27 -11.84
N GLY A 98 18.59 -10.71 -13.07
CA GLY A 98 17.79 -10.44 -14.28
C GLY A 98 16.45 -11.18 -14.31
N ARG A 99 15.90 -11.49 -13.12
CA ARG A 99 14.64 -12.17 -12.86
C ARG A 99 13.77 -11.31 -11.92
N ALA A 100 12.45 -11.37 -12.07
CA ALA A 100 11.50 -10.71 -11.18
C ALA A 100 11.49 -11.35 -9.77
N GLY A 101 11.45 -10.53 -8.72
CA GLY A 101 11.22 -10.96 -7.34
C GLY A 101 9.73 -11.11 -6.99
N TRP A 102 9.45 -11.56 -5.76
CA TRP A 102 8.12 -11.86 -5.20
C TRP A 102 7.04 -10.79 -5.49
N ASP A 103 6.97 -9.71 -4.70
CA ASP A 103 5.97 -8.63 -4.86
C ASP A 103 6.31 -7.64 -5.99
N GLU A 104 7.50 -7.76 -6.57
CA GLU A 104 7.91 -7.01 -7.77
C GLU A 104 7.03 -7.40 -8.99
N THR A 105 6.45 -8.60 -8.99
CA THR A 105 5.39 -8.96 -9.94
C THR A 105 4.12 -8.12 -9.78
N HIS A 106 3.73 -7.76 -8.56
CA HIS A 106 2.58 -6.89 -8.33
C HIS A 106 2.91 -5.42 -8.64
N PHE A 107 3.92 -4.86 -7.99
CA PHE A 107 4.19 -3.42 -8.08
C PHE A 107 4.85 -2.99 -9.39
N GLY A 108 5.63 -3.86 -10.03
CA GLY A 108 6.14 -3.63 -11.38
C GLY A 108 5.00 -3.54 -12.41
N LYS A 109 4.06 -4.50 -12.38
CA LYS A 109 2.87 -4.52 -13.24
C LYS A 109 1.97 -3.30 -13.05
N MET A 110 1.79 -2.86 -11.80
CA MET A 110 1.10 -1.61 -11.49
C MET A 110 1.84 -0.38 -12.06
N GLY A 111 3.18 -0.38 -12.07
CA GLY A 111 3.98 0.60 -12.79
C GLY A 111 3.71 0.61 -14.30
N SER A 112 3.66 -0.57 -14.93
CA SER A 112 3.29 -0.74 -16.34
C SER A 112 1.89 -0.20 -16.64
N TYR A 113 0.91 -0.39 -15.74
CA TYR A 113 -0.44 0.15 -15.90
C TYR A 113 -0.50 1.69 -15.92
N TYR A 114 0.36 2.40 -15.16
CA TYR A 114 0.47 3.87 -15.28
C TYR A 114 1.05 4.32 -16.63
N ILE A 115 2.05 3.61 -17.15
CA ILE A 115 2.66 3.92 -18.45
C ILE A 115 1.64 3.69 -19.57
N ASN A 116 0.92 2.57 -19.53
CA ASN A 116 -0.12 2.22 -20.49
C ASN A 116 -1.43 3.02 -20.31
N ARG A 117 -1.59 3.73 -19.19
CA ARG A 117 -2.81 4.47 -18.73
C ARG A 117 -4.05 3.61 -18.51
N THR A 118 -3.89 2.31 -18.29
CA THR A 118 -4.97 1.34 -18.05
C THR A 118 -5.35 1.30 -16.59
N PHE A 119 -6.62 1.52 -16.27
CA PHE A 119 -7.10 1.55 -14.89
C PHE A 119 -6.96 0.19 -14.19
N PHE A 120 -6.62 0.23 -12.91
CA PHE A 120 -6.52 -0.95 -12.06
C PHE A 120 -6.90 -0.60 -10.62
N PHE A 121 -7.37 -1.61 -9.88
CA PHE A 121 -7.64 -1.51 -8.46
C PHE A 121 -6.47 -2.10 -7.66
N ASP A 122 -6.13 -1.47 -6.53
CA ASP A 122 -5.25 -2.03 -5.50
C ASP A 122 -5.69 -1.57 -4.11
N VAL A 123 -5.34 -2.35 -3.08
CA VAL A 123 -5.65 -2.10 -1.67
C VAL A 123 -4.77 -1.05 -1.00
N HIS A 124 -3.72 -0.55 -1.66
CA HIS A 124 -2.86 0.53 -1.15
C HIS A 124 -3.04 1.82 -1.97
N PRO A 125 -2.90 3.01 -1.34
CA PRO A 125 -2.89 4.30 -2.03
C PRO A 125 -1.82 4.41 -3.17
N PRO A 126 -1.96 5.38 -4.09
CA PRO A 126 -1.33 5.30 -5.40
C PRO A 126 0.13 5.77 -5.49
N LEU A 127 0.63 6.62 -4.57
CA LEU A 127 1.87 7.39 -4.74
C LEU A 127 3.08 6.52 -5.06
N GLY A 128 3.33 5.48 -4.26
CA GLY A 128 4.53 4.65 -4.45
C GLY A 128 4.54 3.94 -5.81
N LYS A 129 3.36 3.57 -6.31
CA LYS A 129 3.19 2.95 -7.64
C LYS A 129 3.35 3.96 -8.76
N MET A 130 2.82 5.18 -8.59
CA MET A 130 3.04 6.29 -9.53
C MET A 130 4.53 6.65 -9.63
N LEU A 131 5.24 6.66 -8.50
CA LEU A 131 6.69 6.90 -8.46
C LEU A 131 7.49 5.77 -9.14
N ILE A 132 7.09 4.51 -8.96
CA ILE A 132 7.67 3.36 -9.69
C ILE A 132 7.41 3.48 -11.20
N GLY A 133 6.17 3.76 -11.62
CA GLY A 133 5.82 3.99 -13.03
C GLY A 133 6.59 5.16 -13.65
N LEU A 134 6.73 6.27 -12.91
CA LEU A 134 7.52 7.43 -13.31
C LEU A 134 9.01 7.10 -13.44
N ALA A 135 9.60 6.38 -12.49
CA ALA A 135 10.99 5.93 -12.56
C ALA A 135 11.24 4.99 -13.75
N GLY A 136 10.27 4.12 -14.06
CA GLY A 136 10.26 3.31 -15.27
C GLY A 136 10.27 4.18 -16.53
N TYR A 137 9.26 5.04 -16.69
CA TYR A 137 9.09 5.93 -17.84
C TYR A 137 10.31 6.82 -18.09
N LEU A 138 10.85 7.47 -17.04
CA LEU A 138 12.05 8.32 -17.14
C LEU A 138 13.33 7.53 -17.48
N SER A 139 13.34 6.20 -17.29
CA SER A 139 14.45 5.34 -17.70
C SER A 139 14.25 4.68 -19.07
N GLY A 140 13.10 4.90 -19.73
CA GLY A 140 12.79 4.26 -21.00
C GLY A 140 12.24 2.83 -20.88
N TYR A 141 11.59 2.48 -19.76
CA TYR A 141 10.69 1.33 -19.74
C TYR A 141 9.35 1.70 -20.39
N ASP A 142 8.84 0.77 -21.19
CA ASP A 142 7.72 0.93 -22.12
C ASP A 142 6.37 0.44 -21.59
N GLY A 143 6.36 -0.33 -20.50
CA GLY A 143 5.15 -0.93 -19.93
C GLY A 143 4.74 -2.27 -20.53
N THR A 144 5.58 -2.94 -21.34
CA THR A 144 5.19 -4.19 -22.03
C THR A 144 5.50 -5.47 -21.25
N PHE A 145 6.55 -5.50 -20.44
CA PHE A 145 6.90 -6.69 -19.63
C PHE A 145 5.71 -7.13 -18.74
N PRO A 146 5.24 -8.40 -18.80
CA PRO A 146 3.92 -8.77 -18.28
C PRO A 146 3.87 -9.06 -16.77
N PHE A 147 5.03 -9.21 -16.10
CA PHE A 147 5.15 -9.49 -14.67
C PHE A 147 4.20 -10.61 -14.18
N GLN A 148 4.37 -11.84 -14.67
CA GLN A 148 3.43 -12.94 -14.37
C GLN A 148 3.77 -13.69 -13.09
N LYS A 149 5.04 -14.06 -12.89
CA LYS A 149 5.50 -14.94 -11.81
C LYS A 149 6.89 -14.54 -11.27
N PRO A 150 7.16 -14.73 -9.97
CA PRO A 150 8.50 -14.57 -9.42
C PRO A 150 9.45 -15.56 -10.11
N GLY A 151 10.59 -15.06 -10.59
CA GLY A 151 11.56 -15.82 -11.39
C GLY A 151 11.53 -15.52 -12.90
N ASP A 152 10.49 -14.87 -13.43
CA ASP A 152 10.40 -14.46 -14.84
C ASP A 152 11.61 -13.60 -15.23
N ARG A 153 12.27 -13.88 -16.38
CA ARG A 153 13.43 -13.12 -16.85
C ARG A 153 12.99 -11.83 -17.55
N TYR A 154 13.69 -10.72 -17.29
CA TYR A 154 13.36 -9.41 -17.91
C TYR A 154 13.75 -9.28 -19.39
N GLU A 155 14.63 -10.16 -19.89
CA GLU A 155 15.10 -10.14 -21.28
C GLU A 155 15.65 -8.77 -21.71
N GLN A 156 14.99 -8.07 -22.64
CA GLN A 156 15.43 -6.75 -23.15
C GLN A 156 14.73 -5.56 -22.48
N HIS A 157 13.81 -5.78 -21.54
CA HIS A 157 13.01 -4.69 -20.94
C HIS A 157 13.81 -3.90 -19.89
N ASN A 158 13.74 -2.57 -19.91
CA ASN A 158 14.57 -1.73 -19.03
C ASN A 158 14.03 -1.57 -17.59
N TYR A 159 13.99 -2.64 -16.80
CA TYR A 159 13.58 -2.64 -15.40
C TYR A 159 14.54 -1.88 -14.45
N MET A 160 15.74 -1.53 -14.91
CA MET A 160 16.83 -1.04 -14.05
C MET A 160 16.53 0.33 -13.41
N GLY A 161 15.77 1.21 -14.07
CA GLY A 161 15.39 2.50 -13.49
C GLY A 161 14.46 2.38 -12.28
N MET A 162 13.49 1.47 -12.33
CA MET A 162 12.56 1.22 -11.22
C MET A 162 13.30 0.68 -9.99
N ARG A 163 14.19 -0.31 -10.17
CA ARG A 163 15.02 -0.83 -9.07
C ARG A 163 16.02 0.21 -8.56
N GLY A 164 16.65 0.98 -9.45
CA GLY A 164 17.56 2.06 -9.08
C GLY A 164 16.89 3.14 -8.22
N PHE A 165 15.64 3.48 -8.52
CA PHE A 165 14.84 4.41 -7.72
C PHE A 165 14.50 3.85 -6.32
N CYS A 166 14.08 2.58 -6.24
CA CYS A 166 13.79 1.93 -4.95
C CYS A 166 15.06 1.81 -4.09
N ALA A 167 16.20 1.46 -4.71
CA ALA A 167 17.48 1.35 -4.03
C ALA A 167 18.02 2.70 -3.56
N PHE A 168 17.78 3.78 -4.31
CA PHE A 168 18.13 5.15 -3.90
C PHE A 168 17.33 5.61 -2.67
N LEU A 169 16.01 5.42 -2.66
CA LEU A 169 15.18 5.77 -1.50
C LEU A 169 15.50 4.88 -0.28
N GLY A 170 15.78 3.59 -0.51
CA GLY A 170 16.26 2.66 0.51
C GLY A 170 17.61 3.05 1.10
N SER A 171 18.57 3.49 0.28
CA SER A 171 19.87 3.92 0.79
C SER A 171 19.81 5.27 1.52
N CYS A 172 18.84 6.13 1.17
CA CYS A 172 18.51 7.33 1.95
C CYS A 172 17.99 7.05 3.37
N LEU A 173 17.57 5.83 3.72
CA LEU A 173 17.20 5.48 5.09
C LEU A 173 18.36 5.66 6.07
N VAL A 174 19.58 5.28 5.67
CA VAL A 174 20.79 5.36 6.49
C VAL A 174 21.08 6.78 6.99
N PRO A 175 21.21 7.82 6.12
CA PRO A 175 21.39 9.19 6.59
C PRO A 175 20.16 9.74 7.34
N LEU A 176 18.93 9.30 7.03
CA LEU A 176 17.73 9.73 7.77
C LEU A 176 17.75 9.27 9.23
N VAL A 177 18.04 7.99 9.51
CA VAL A 177 18.15 7.49 10.89
C VAL A 177 19.39 8.02 11.60
N TYR A 178 20.52 8.15 10.90
CA TYR A 178 21.74 8.77 11.43
C TYR A 178 21.47 10.20 11.92
N LEU A 179 20.83 11.03 11.10
CA LEU A 179 20.50 12.41 11.48
C LEU A 179 19.45 12.47 12.58
N THR A 180 18.52 11.51 12.65
CA THR A 180 17.50 11.42 13.70
C THR A 180 18.14 11.08 15.05
N VAL A 181 18.95 10.02 15.11
CA VAL A 181 19.65 9.61 16.34
C VAL A 181 20.68 10.66 16.77
N LEU A 182 21.41 11.29 15.84
CA LEU A 182 22.32 12.39 16.14
C LEU A 182 21.58 13.58 16.78
N GLU A 183 20.38 13.90 16.30
CA GLU A 183 19.59 15.03 16.79
C GLU A 183 18.96 14.74 18.18
N LEU A 184 18.50 13.50 18.42
CA LEU A 184 17.92 13.06 19.70
C LEU A 184 18.96 12.83 20.81
N SER A 185 20.08 12.18 20.48
CA SER A 185 21.11 11.78 21.46
C SER A 185 22.23 12.81 21.63
N LYS A 186 22.38 13.73 20.67
CA LYS A 186 23.56 14.61 20.50
C LYS A 186 24.90 13.84 20.42
N SER A 187 24.85 12.53 20.14
CA SER A 187 26.00 11.63 20.22
C SER A 187 26.36 11.10 18.82
N LEU A 188 27.54 11.48 18.32
CA LEU A 188 28.07 10.98 17.05
C LEU A 188 28.25 9.45 17.03
N PRO A 189 28.80 8.79 18.08
CA PRO A 189 28.89 7.33 18.12
C PRO A 189 27.54 6.62 18.07
N ALA A 190 26.51 7.09 18.79
CA ALA A 190 25.17 6.49 18.73
C ALA A 190 24.60 6.51 17.30
N ALA A 191 24.75 7.66 16.62
CA ALA A 191 24.32 7.83 15.24
C ALA A 191 25.10 6.94 14.26
N LEU A 192 26.42 6.84 14.43
CA LEU A 192 27.27 5.95 13.62
C LEU A 192 26.93 4.47 13.84
N LEU A 193 26.67 4.05 15.08
CA LEU A 193 26.27 2.67 15.39
C LEU A 193 24.92 2.33 14.73
N THR A 194 23.92 3.21 14.82
CA THR A 194 22.65 3.06 14.08
C THR A 194 22.87 2.99 12.57
N ALA A 195 23.74 3.84 12.01
CA ALA A 195 24.06 3.80 10.58
C ALA A 195 24.69 2.45 10.17
N PHE A 196 25.65 1.94 10.93
CA PHE A 196 26.27 0.64 10.68
C PHE A 196 25.25 -0.51 10.79
N ILE A 197 24.34 -0.46 11.77
CA ILE A 197 23.26 -1.45 11.90
C ILE A 197 22.40 -1.51 10.62
N LEU A 198 22.02 -0.38 10.04
CA LEU A 198 21.22 -0.38 8.79
C LEU A 198 22.03 -0.72 7.54
N ILE A 199 23.28 -0.28 7.43
CA ILE A 199 24.16 -0.58 6.28
C ILE A 199 24.41 -2.10 6.17
N PHE A 200 24.42 -2.81 7.30
CA PHE A 200 24.78 -4.22 7.39
C PHE A 200 23.61 -5.16 7.75
N ASP A 201 22.36 -4.67 7.65
CA ASP A 201 21.15 -5.51 7.70
C ASP A 201 20.78 -6.04 6.30
N THR A 202 20.81 -7.36 6.17
CA THR A 202 20.43 -8.08 4.95
C THR A 202 18.97 -7.85 4.58
N GLY A 203 18.08 -7.69 5.56
CA GLY A 203 16.66 -7.42 5.33
C GLY A 203 16.43 -6.10 4.58
N CYS A 204 17.00 -5.01 5.10
CA CYS A 204 16.92 -3.67 4.50
C CYS A 204 17.51 -3.62 3.09
N ILE A 205 18.67 -4.26 2.85
CA ILE A 205 19.26 -4.36 1.51
C ILE A 205 18.32 -5.12 0.56
N THR A 206 17.79 -6.25 1.01
CA THR A 206 16.90 -7.10 0.20
C THR A 206 15.61 -6.38 -0.18
N LEU A 207 14.96 -5.65 0.74
CA LEU A 207 13.79 -4.85 0.39
C LEU A 207 14.11 -3.68 -0.55
N SER A 208 15.29 -3.06 -0.39
CA SER A 208 15.67 -1.84 -1.15
C SER A 208 15.98 -2.11 -2.62
N GLN A 209 16.53 -3.26 -2.97
CA GLN A 209 17.03 -3.54 -4.33
C GLN A 209 15.96 -3.95 -5.36
N TYR A 210 14.73 -4.26 -4.94
CA TYR A 210 13.62 -4.69 -5.81
C TYR A 210 12.56 -3.59 -5.98
N ILE A 211 11.71 -3.74 -7.00
CA ILE A 211 10.59 -2.82 -7.26
C ILE A 211 9.47 -3.08 -6.24
N LEU A 212 9.61 -2.47 -5.06
CA LEU A 212 8.68 -2.61 -3.93
C LEU A 212 8.21 -1.25 -3.41
N LEU A 213 7.03 -1.23 -2.77
CA LEU A 213 6.53 -0.03 -2.10
C LEU A 213 7.24 0.26 -0.77
N ASP A 214 7.82 -0.75 -0.13
CA ASP A 214 8.33 -0.66 1.24
C ASP A 214 9.54 0.28 1.41
N PRO A 215 10.53 0.34 0.49
CA PRO A 215 11.58 1.36 0.53
C PRO A 215 11.03 2.79 0.45
N ILE A 216 9.98 2.99 -0.35
CA ILE A 216 9.31 4.29 -0.54
C ILE A 216 8.53 4.67 0.74
N LEU A 217 7.81 3.72 1.34
CA LEU A 217 7.11 3.89 2.62
C LEU A 217 8.10 4.24 3.72
N MET A 218 9.16 3.44 3.89
CA MET A 218 10.19 3.63 4.92
C MET A 218 10.88 4.99 4.75
N PHE A 219 11.14 5.44 3.51
CA PHE A 219 11.73 6.75 3.24
C PHE A 219 10.82 7.88 3.77
N PHE A 220 9.53 7.87 3.44
CA PHE A 220 8.61 8.91 3.93
C PHE A 220 8.36 8.81 5.45
N VAL A 221 8.31 7.60 6.02
CA VAL A 221 8.15 7.40 7.48
C VAL A 221 9.37 7.96 8.23
N MET A 222 10.60 7.61 7.81
CA MET A 222 11.82 8.15 8.42
C MET A 222 12.02 9.65 8.12
N GLY A 223 11.58 10.12 6.95
CA GLY A 223 11.57 11.54 6.59
C GLY A 223 10.64 12.38 7.46
N ALA A 224 9.46 11.84 7.80
CA ALA A 224 8.53 12.46 8.75
C ALA A 224 9.12 12.47 10.17
N VAL A 225 9.73 11.37 10.63
CA VAL A 225 10.38 11.30 11.95
C VAL A 225 11.54 12.29 12.06
N LEU A 226 12.45 12.34 11.08
CA LEU A 226 13.54 13.31 11.07
C LEU A 226 13.00 14.74 11.07
N SER A 227 11.99 15.05 10.25
CA SER A 227 11.43 16.40 10.14
C SER A 227 10.73 16.84 11.42
N MET A 228 10.00 15.93 12.09
CA MET A 228 9.42 16.13 13.42
C MET A 228 10.53 16.46 14.44
N VAL A 229 11.56 15.62 14.52
CA VAL A 229 12.66 15.81 15.48
C VAL A 229 13.43 17.12 15.21
N LYS A 230 13.63 17.50 13.95
CA LYS A 230 14.23 18.79 13.57
C LYS A 230 13.32 20.00 13.86
N CYS A 231 12.01 19.81 13.81
CA CYS A 231 11.02 20.81 14.22
C CYS A 231 11.06 21.03 15.75
N ASN A 232 11.07 19.94 16.53
CA ASN A 232 11.26 19.97 17.99
C ASN A 232 12.58 20.67 18.37
N SER A 233 13.69 20.36 17.68
CA SER A 233 14.99 21.06 17.84
C SER A 233 15.00 22.53 17.39
N CYS A 234 13.89 23.05 16.85
CA CYS A 234 13.69 24.48 16.58
C CYS A 234 12.68 25.14 17.53
N ALA A 235 12.23 24.47 18.60
CA ALA A 235 11.23 24.99 19.54
C ALA A 235 11.64 26.31 20.20
N ASP A 236 12.94 26.54 20.46
CA ASP A 236 13.48 27.79 21.02
C ASP A 236 13.30 29.02 20.09
N ARG A 237 12.97 28.79 18.81
CA ARG A 237 12.82 29.82 17.77
C ARG A 237 11.52 29.61 16.97
N PRO A 238 10.35 29.68 17.63
CA PRO A 238 9.07 29.38 17.02
C PRO A 238 8.75 30.35 15.88
N PHE A 239 7.98 29.90 14.90
CA PHE A 239 7.61 30.67 13.69
C PHE A 239 8.78 31.18 12.82
N SER A 240 10.03 30.82 13.13
CA SER A 240 11.17 31.09 12.25
C SER A 240 11.06 30.32 10.92
N ALA A 241 11.71 30.80 9.86
CA ALA A 241 11.69 30.14 8.54
C ALA A 241 12.15 28.67 8.60
N SER A 242 13.13 28.35 9.46
CA SER A 242 13.57 26.97 9.68
C SER A 242 12.50 26.12 10.40
N TRP A 243 11.73 26.70 11.32
CA TRP A 243 10.66 26.00 12.04
C TRP A 243 9.50 25.67 11.09
N TRP A 244 9.06 26.65 10.28
CA TRP A 244 8.05 26.44 9.23
C TRP A 244 8.49 25.44 8.16
N PHE A 245 9.77 25.46 7.75
CA PHE A 245 10.33 24.49 6.82
C PHE A 245 10.23 23.07 7.36
N TRP A 246 10.73 22.80 8.58
CA TRP A 246 10.68 21.45 9.15
C TRP A 246 9.25 20.98 9.46
N MET A 247 8.36 21.87 9.92
CA MET A 247 6.95 21.50 10.15
C MET A 247 6.22 21.19 8.83
N SER A 248 6.42 22.00 7.78
CA SER A 248 5.82 21.74 6.46
C SER A 248 6.40 20.48 5.81
N LEU A 249 7.71 20.25 5.94
CA LEU A 249 8.36 19.03 5.44
C LEU A 249 7.89 17.78 6.20
N THR A 250 7.58 17.89 7.50
CA THR A 250 6.89 16.82 8.24
C THR A 250 5.54 16.52 7.57
N GLY A 251 4.73 17.54 7.27
CA GLY A 251 3.46 17.38 6.58
C GLY A 251 3.57 16.73 5.20
N VAL A 252 4.54 17.15 4.38
CA VAL A 252 4.83 16.53 3.06
C VAL A 252 5.18 15.06 3.20
N ASN A 253 6.01 14.69 4.20
CA ASN A 253 6.36 13.29 4.43
C ASN A 253 5.20 12.46 5.01
N LEU A 254 4.31 13.04 5.83
CA LEU A 254 3.07 12.37 6.26
C LEU A 254 2.15 12.08 5.07
N ALA A 255 1.97 13.03 4.15
CA ALA A 255 1.24 12.81 2.90
C ALA A 255 1.86 11.68 2.08
N GLY A 256 3.20 11.68 1.95
CA GLY A 256 3.94 10.63 1.27
C GLY A 256 3.75 9.24 1.87
N ALA A 257 3.86 9.13 3.21
CA ALA A 257 3.69 7.86 3.91
C ALA A 257 2.26 7.30 3.74
N MET A 258 1.23 8.12 3.96
CA MET A 258 -0.16 7.75 3.71
C MET A 258 -0.41 7.39 2.23
N GLY A 259 0.21 8.14 1.30
CA GLY A 259 0.09 7.95 -0.14
C GLY A 259 0.70 6.65 -0.67
N VAL A 260 1.58 5.98 0.08
CA VAL A 260 2.23 4.72 -0.35
C VAL A 260 1.50 3.48 0.18
N LYS A 261 1.24 3.39 1.49
CA LYS A 261 0.50 2.29 2.15
C LYS A 261 -0.23 2.86 3.38
N PHE A 262 -1.43 2.36 3.72
CA PHE A 262 -2.16 2.80 4.93
C PHE A 262 -1.41 2.58 6.25
N VAL A 263 -0.37 1.75 6.29
CA VAL A 263 0.59 1.64 7.42
C VAL A 263 1.23 3.00 7.76
N GLY A 264 1.31 3.95 6.81
CA GLY A 264 1.73 5.33 7.05
C GLY A 264 0.85 6.11 8.05
N LEU A 265 -0.36 5.65 8.36
CA LEU A 265 -1.18 6.22 9.44
C LEU A 265 -0.52 6.07 10.83
N PHE A 266 0.39 5.11 11.02
CA PHE A 266 1.11 4.93 12.29
C PHE A 266 2.14 6.05 12.54
N VAL A 267 2.76 6.61 11.49
CA VAL A 267 3.63 7.80 11.64
C VAL A 267 2.81 9.08 11.78
N VAL A 268 1.61 9.17 11.19
CA VAL A 268 0.66 10.25 11.48
C VAL A 268 0.28 10.25 12.97
N LEU A 269 -0.02 9.08 13.54
CA LEU A 269 -0.32 8.94 14.97
C LEU A 269 0.89 9.28 15.87
N LEU A 270 2.11 8.86 15.50
CA LEU A 270 3.33 9.23 16.21
C LEU A 270 3.57 10.76 16.22
N VAL A 271 3.46 11.41 15.06
CA VAL A 271 3.60 12.87 14.94
C VAL A 271 2.45 13.58 15.66
N GLY A 272 1.22 13.05 15.61
CA GLY A 272 0.08 13.57 16.35
C GLY A 272 0.29 13.52 17.87
N LEU A 273 0.78 12.40 18.41
CA LEU A 273 1.10 12.25 19.83
C LEU A 273 2.25 13.18 20.27
N ASN A 274 3.31 13.32 19.47
CA ASN A 274 4.34 14.33 19.70
C ASN A 274 3.74 15.75 19.71
N THR A 275 2.88 16.06 18.75
CA THR A 275 2.25 17.37 18.59
C THR A 275 1.30 17.71 19.75
N MET A 276 0.60 16.71 20.31
CA MET A 276 -0.23 16.88 21.51
C MET A 276 0.62 17.09 22.77
N HIS A 277 1.75 16.38 22.92
CA HIS A 277 2.71 16.63 24.01
C HIS A 277 3.32 18.04 23.91
N ASP A 278 3.73 18.46 22.70
CA ASP A 278 4.22 19.80 22.39
C ASP A 278 3.21 20.89 22.80
N LEU A 279 1.93 20.70 22.46
CA LEU A 279 0.87 21.64 22.78
C LEU A 279 0.53 21.63 24.28
N TRP A 280 0.65 20.49 24.96
CA TRP A 280 0.47 20.37 26.41
C TRP A 280 1.56 21.13 27.17
N ASP A 281 2.84 20.95 26.81
CA ASP A 281 3.97 21.68 27.40
C ASP A 281 3.85 23.21 27.13
N LEU A 282 3.39 23.61 25.93
CA LEU A 282 3.12 25.02 25.61
C LEU A 282 1.92 25.61 26.38
N LEU A 283 0.89 24.81 26.67
CA LEU A 283 -0.27 25.24 27.45
C LEU A 283 0.05 25.37 28.95
N GLY A 284 0.92 24.50 29.47
CA GLY A 284 1.42 24.58 30.85
C GLY A 284 2.40 25.74 31.11
N ASN A 285 2.93 26.37 30.05
CA ASN A 285 3.87 27.49 30.19
C ASN A 285 3.13 28.83 30.41
N LEU A 286 2.95 29.19 31.69
CA LEU A 286 2.29 30.42 32.14
C LEU A 286 2.92 31.74 31.65
N SER A 287 4.11 31.71 31.02
CA SER A 287 4.71 32.90 30.38
C SER A 287 4.19 33.18 28.96
N LEU A 288 3.44 32.25 28.35
CA LEU A 288 2.88 32.39 27.00
C LEU A 288 1.44 32.92 27.02
N SER A 289 1.13 33.85 26.12
CA SER A 289 -0.24 34.34 25.95
C SER A 289 -1.09 33.35 25.15
N LEU A 290 -2.40 33.31 25.44
CA LEU A 290 -3.37 32.47 24.72
C LEU A 290 -3.39 32.77 23.19
N VAL A 291 -3.07 34.00 22.78
CA VAL A 291 -2.92 34.38 21.36
C VAL A 291 -1.69 33.70 20.73
N MET A 292 -0.58 33.57 21.47
CA MET A 292 0.60 32.85 20.98
C MET A 292 0.34 31.33 20.92
N PHE A 293 -0.37 30.77 21.92
CA PHE A 293 -0.86 29.40 21.87
C PHE A 293 -1.78 29.16 20.66
N GLY A 294 -2.71 30.07 20.39
CA GLY A 294 -3.60 30.01 19.21
C GLY A 294 -2.84 30.01 17.89
N LYS A 295 -1.80 30.85 17.75
CA LYS A 295 -0.88 30.80 16.59
C LYS A 295 -0.16 29.45 16.48
N HIS A 296 0.28 28.90 17.60
CA HIS A 296 0.96 27.60 17.67
C HIS A 296 0.07 26.41 17.31
N LEU A 297 -1.22 26.47 17.65
CA LEU A 297 -2.24 25.50 17.26
C LEU A 297 -2.55 25.62 15.77
N LEU A 298 -2.84 26.83 15.28
CA LEU A 298 -3.19 27.08 13.87
C LEU A 298 -2.06 26.65 12.92
N ALA A 299 -0.80 26.96 13.25
CA ALA A 299 0.35 26.53 12.46
C ALA A 299 0.45 25.00 12.34
N ARG A 300 0.20 24.27 13.44
CA ARG A 300 0.18 22.80 13.46
C ARG A 300 -1.00 22.24 12.66
N VAL A 301 -2.20 22.83 12.74
CA VAL A 301 -3.36 22.43 11.91
C VAL A 301 -3.07 22.65 10.41
N LEU A 302 -2.49 23.79 10.04
CA LEU A 302 -2.11 24.09 8.66
C LEU A 302 -1.09 23.08 8.11
N CYS A 303 0.05 22.90 8.79
CA CYS A 303 1.16 22.09 8.27
C CYS A 303 1.03 20.58 8.50
N LEU A 304 0.27 20.12 9.52
CA LEU A 304 0.21 18.71 9.92
C LEU A 304 -1.18 18.06 9.71
N ILE A 305 -2.20 18.82 9.30
CA ILE A 305 -3.53 18.28 8.94
C ILE A 305 -3.93 18.72 7.53
N LEU A 306 -4.01 20.03 7.28
CA LEU A 306 -4.54 20.56 6.02
C LEU A 306 -3.58 20.36 4.84
N LEU A 307 -2.28 20.65 5.01
CA LEU A 307 -1.25 20.40 4.00
C LEU A 307 -1.14 18.89 3.64
N PRO A 308 -1.07 17.94 4.60
CA PRO A 308 -1.08 16.52 4.28
C PRO A 308 -2.31 16.06 3.52
N LEU A 309 -3.50 16.51 3.94
CA LEU A 309 -4.77 16.15 3.29
C LEU A 309 -4.83 16.71 1.86
N ALA A 310 -4.46 17.98 1.64
CA ALA A 310 -4.41 18.59 0.32
C ALA A 310 -3.48 17.82 -0.62
N LEU A 311 -2.25 17.51 -0.18
CA LEU A 311 -1.30 16.72 -0.96
C LEU A 311 -1.81 15.30 -1.24
N TYR A 312 -2.45 14.65 -0.27
CA TYR A 312 -3.04 13.32 -0.44
C TYR A 312 -4.18 13.31 -1.46
N THR A 313 -5.10 14.29 -1.41
CA THR A 313 -6.15 14.42 -2.44
C THR A 313 -5.56 14.70 -3.83
N ALA A 314 -4.51 15.52 -3.93
CA ALA A 314 -3.80 15.77 -5.19
C ALA A 314 -3.15 14.51 -5.77
N MET A 315 -2.61 13.59 -4.94
CA MET A 315 -2.09 12.31 -5.41
C MET A 315 -3.18 11.44 -6.05
N PHE A 316 -4.40 11.43 -5.49
CA PHE A 316 -5.53 10.74 -6.12
C PHE A 316 -6.04 11.44 -7.38
N ALA A 317 -6.01 12.77 -7.43
CA ALA A 317 -6.33 13.52 -8.66
C ALA A 317 -5.36 13.17 -9.81
N VAL A 318 -4.05 13.09 -9.53
CA VAL A 318 -3.05 12.60 -10.49
C VAL A 318 -3.31 11.13 -10.89
N HIS A 319 -3.62 10.25 -9.94
CA HIS A 319 -3.93 8.84 -10.21
C HIS A 319 -5.07 8.66 -11.22
N PHE A 320 -6.23 9.30 -10.99
CA PHE A 320 -7.38 9.18 -11.89
C PHE A 320 -7.21 9.93 -13.21
N THR A 321 -6.44 11.02 -13.27
CA THR A 321 -6.16 11.72 -14.54
C THR A 321 -5.12 11.00 -15.42
N VAL A 322 -4.22 10.22 -14.82
CA VAL A 322 -3.27 9.39 -15.56
C VAL A 322 -3.91 8.09 -16.05
N LEU A 323 -4.71 7.41 -15.22
CA LEU A 323 -5.33 6.12 -15.54
C LEU A 323 -6.69 6.30 -16.26
N ASN A 324 -6.65 6.81 -17.49
CA ASN A 324 -7.86 7.22 -18.23
C ASN A 324 -8.44 6.16 -19.19
N LYS A 325 -7.94 4.92 -19.21
CA LYS A 325 -8.46 3.81 -20.03
C LYS A 325 -9.02 2.68 -19.16
N SER A 326 -9.90 1.84 -19.72
CA SER A 326 -10.36 0.61 -19.05
C SER A 326 -9.22 -0.34 -18.69
N GLY A 327 -9.46 -1.26 -17.76
CA GLY A 327 -8.46 -2.23 -17.31
C GLY A 327 -8.95 -3.07 -16.12
N PRO A 328 -8.19 -4.10 -15.70
CA PRO A 328 -8.69 -5.25 -14.95
C PRO A 328 -9.17 -4.99 -13.50
N GLY A 329 -9.30 -3.73 -13.08
CA GLY A 329 -9.90 -3.33 -11.81
C GLY A 329 -11.07 -2.36 -11.91
N ASP A 330 -11.53 -2.00 -13.11
CA ASP A 330 -12.66 -1.08 -13.30
C ASP A 330 -14.00 -1.64 -12.78
N GLY A 331 -14.21 -2.97 -12.91
CA GLY A 331 -15.40 -3.67 -12.43
C GLY A 331 -15.71 -3.51 -10.93
N PHE A 332 -14.72 -3.21 -10.09
CA PHE A 332 -14.90 -2.96 -8.66
C PHE A 332 -15.59 -1.63 -8.34
N PHE A 333 -15.64 -0.69 -9.30
CA PHE A 333 -16.19 0.66 -9.14
C PHE A 333 -17.61 0.76 -9.74
N SER A 334 -18.28 1.87 -9.43
CA SER A 334 -19.55 2.27 -10.00
C SER A 334 -19.50 2.35 -11.52
N SER A 335 -20.62 2.01 -12.15
CA SER A 335 -20.85 2.13 -13.59
C SER A 335 -20.66 3.57 -14.09
N ALA A 336 -20.96 4.54 -13.22
CA ALA A 336 -20.78 5.97 -13.48
C ALA A 336 -19.29 6.37 -13.53
N PHE A 337 -18.42 5.77 -12.70
CA PHE A 337 -16.97 5.90 -12.85
C PHE A 337 -16.48 5.17 -14.10
N GLN A 338 -16.93 3.93 -14.34
CA GLN A 338 -16.53 3.14 -15.51
C GLN A 338 -16.82 3.84 -16.85
N SER A 339 -17.92 4.61 -16.96
CA SER A 339 -18.22 5.40 -18.17
C SER A 339 -17.22 6.53 -18.47
N GLN A 340 -16.32 6.87 -17.54
CA GLN A 340 -15.23 7.83 -17.78
C GLN A 340 -13.98 7.20 -18.42
N LEU A 341 -13.87 5.86 -18.41
CA LEU A 341 -12.67 5.14 -18.82
C LEU A 341 -12.68 4.80 -20.31
N ILE A 342 -11.73 5.34 -21.08
CA ILE A 342 -11.63 5.12 -22.53
C ILE A 342 -11.48 3.63 -22.83
N GLY A 343 -12.36 3.10 -23.69
CA GLY A 343 -12.38 1.68 -24.06
C GLY A 343 -13.18 0.79 -23.09
N ASN A 344 -13.82 1.34 -22.05
CA ASN A 344 -14.89 0.63 -21.35
C ASN A 344 -16.13 0.54 -22.26
N ASN A 345 -16.91 -0.54 -22.16
CA ASN A 345 -18.16 -0.67 -22.93
C ASN A 345 -19.13 0.48 -22.66
N LEU A 346 -19.16 1.03 -21.43
CA LEU A 346 -20.02 2.16 -21.04
C LEU A 346 -19.51 3.53 -21.54
N HIS A 347 -18.30 3.62 -22.07
CA HIS A 347 -17.70 4.89 -22.46
C HIS A 347 -18.33 5.43 -23.74
N ASN A 348 -18.93 6.63 -23.66
CA ASN A 348 -19.78 7.21 -24.70
C ASN A 348 -20.97 6.32 -25.11
N MET A 349 -21.42 5.40 -24.25
CA MET A 349 -22.71 4.76 -24.46
C MET A 349 -23.82 5.81 -24.51
N SER A 350 -24.87 5.49 -25.26
CA SER A 350 -26.15 6.18 -25.17
C SER A 350 -27.20 5.15 -24.76
N VAL A 351 -28.00 5.47 -23.75
CA VAL A 351 -29.05 4.59 -23.22
C VAL A 351 -30.34 5.40 -23.02
N PRO A 352 -31.54 4.79 -23.08
CA PRO A 352 -32.76 5.55 -22.85
C PRO A 352 -32.91 5.95 -21.38
N GLU A 353 -33.27 7.22 -21.12
CA GLU A 353 -33.24 7.79 -19.76
C GLU A 353 -34.19 7.07 -18.78
N HIS A 354 -35.42 6.76 -19.22
CA HIS A 354 -36.49 6.24 -18.38
C HIS A 354 -36.81 4.79 -18.70
N LEU A 355 -36.97 3.97 -17.65
CA LEU A 355 -37.34 2.56 -17.77
C LEU A 355 -38.76 2.39 -18.33
N ALA A 356 -38.93 1.48 -19.28
CA ALA A 356 -40.22 1.12 -19.86
C ALA A 356 -40.50 -0.38 -19.79
N TYR A 357 -41.77 -0.75 -19.91
CA TYR A 357 -42.16 -2.14 -20.09
C TYR A 357 -41.70 -2.66 -21.46
N GLY A 358 -41.34 -3.94 -21.52
CA GLY A 358 -40.70 -4.57 -22.69
C GLY A 358 -39.20 -4.28 -22.83
N SER A 359 -38.64 -3.37 -22.03
CA SER A 359 -37.19 -3.10 -22.02
C SER A 359 -36.38 -4.29 -21.52
N MET A 360 -35.24 -4.55 -22.18
CA MET A 360 -34.16 -5.38 -21.65
C MET A 360 -33.23 -4.52 -20.78
N VAL A 361 -32.86 -5.02 -19.60
CA VAL A 361 -32.00 -4.32 -18.64
C VAL A 361 -31.01 -5.24 -17.95
N THR A 362 -29.89 -4.68 -17.48
CA THR A 362 -29.08 -5.27 -16.42
C THR A 362 -29.34 -4.54 -15.10
N MET A 363 -29.38 -5.29 -13.99
CA MET A 363 -29.54 -4.72 -12.63
C MET A 363 -28.29 -5.01 -11.80
N LYS A 364 -27.65 -3.99 -11.24
CA LYS A 364 -26.48 -4.13 -10.36
C LYS A 364 -26.87 -3.82 -8.91
N ASN A 365 -26.32 -4.56 -7.96
CA ASN A 365 -26.58 -4.35 -6.54
C ASN A 365 -25.73 -3.19 -6.00
N LEU A 366 -26.32 -2.28 -5.23
CA LEU A 366 -25.67 -1.05 -4.74
C LEU A 366 -24.83 -1.26 -3.46
N ARG A 367 -24.67 -2.49 -2.98
CA ARG A 367 -23.62 -2.83 -2.01
C ARG A 367 -22.24 -2.65 -2.65
N MET A 368 -21.25 -2.27 -1.85
CA MET A 368 -19.83 -2.33 -2.24
C MET A 368 -19.46 -3.77 -2.68
N ALA A 369 -18.81 -3.89 -3.85
CA ALA A 369 -18.64 -5.15 -4.58
C ALA A 369 -19.97 -5.93 -4.77
N GLY A 370 -21.02 -5.24 -5.19
CA GLY A 370 -22.28 -5.82 -5.65
C GLY A 370 -22.17 -6.30 -7.11
N GLY A 371 -22.64 -7.52 -7.36
CA GLY A 371 -22.74 -8.07 -8.71
C GLY A 371 -24.02 -7.65 -9.44
N TYR A 372 -24.10 -8.02 -10.71
CA TYR A 372 -25.31 -7.98 -11.52
C TYR A 372 -26.23 -9.13 -11.15
N LEU A 373 -27.55 -8.90 -11.13
CA LEU A 373 -28.55 -9.96 -10.98
C LEU A 373 -28.41 -10.94 -12.14
N HIS A 374 -28.08 -12.19 -11.83
CA HIS A 374 -27.65 -13.21 -12.78
C HIS A 374 -28.45 -14.49 -12.60
N SER A 375 -28.71 -15.21 -13.68
CA SER A 375 -29.29 -16.56 -13.62
C SER A 375 -28.77 -17.41 -14.77
N HIS A 376 -28.67 -18.72 -14.56
CA HIS A 376 -28.16 -19.66 -15.54
C HIS A 376 -28.86 -21.01 -15.41
N TRP A 377 -28.78 -21.87 -16.42
CA TRP A 377 -29.56 -23.12 -16.53
C TRP A 377 -29.40 -24.13 -15.36
N HIS A 378 -28.40 -24.00 -14.49
CA HIS A 378 -28.24 -24.86 -13.31
C HIS A 378 -29.34 -24.64 -12.25
N LEU A 379 -29.75 -25.73 -11.60
CA LEU A 379 -30.69 -25.71 -10.48
C LEU A 379 -29.96 -25.65 -9.14
N TYR A 380 -30.64 -25.22 -8.07
CA TYR A 380 -30.13 -25.45 -6.71
C TYR A 380 -30.01 -26.95 -6.42
N PRO A 381 -28.95 -27.40 -5.73
CA PRO A 381 -28.74 -28.81 -5.44
C PRO A 381 -29.71 -29.31 -4.37
N GLU A 382 -29.86 -30.64 -4.32
CA GLU A 382 -30.75 -31.32 -3.38
C GLU A 382 -30.37 -31.01 -1.91
N GLY A 383 -31.38 -30.79 -1.06
CA GLY A 383 -31.19 -30.34 0.32
C GLY A 383 -30.94 -28.84 0.51
N ILE A 384 -30.82 -28.04 -0.56
CA ILE A 384 -30.63 -26.58 -0.49
C ILE A 384 -31.87 -25.85 -1.04
N GLY A 385 -32.92 -25.83 -0.22
CA GLY A 385 -34.20 -25.18 -0.55
C GLY A 385 -34.94 -25.91 -1.67
N ALA A 386 -35.66 -25.14 -2.50
CA ALA A 386 -36.36 -25.69 -3.66
C ALA A 386 -35.40 -25.92 -4.84
N ARG A 387 -35.60 -27.03 -5.57
CA ARG A 387 -34.83 -27.45 -6.76
C ARG A 387 -35.23 -26.68 -8.03
N GLN A 388 -35.29 -25.36 -7.92
CA GLN A 388 -35.54 -24.42 -9.03
C GLN A 388 -34.21 -23.84 -9.56
N GLN A 389 -34.26 -23.00 -10.60
CA GLN A 389 -33.05 -22.44 -11.23
C GLN A 389 -32.36 -21.43 -10.31
N GLN A 390 -31.02 -21.42 -10.34
CA GLN A 390 -30.22 -20.55 -9.47
C GLN A 390 -30.34 -19.07 -9.87
N VAL A 391 -30.48 -18.19 -8.88
CA VAL A 391 -30.32 -16.74 -9.04
C VAL A 391 -29.22 -16.26 -8.11
N THR A 392 -28.28 -15.50 -8.67
CA THR A 392 -27.05 -15.09 -8.01
C THR A 392 -26.74 -13.63 -8.33
N ALA A 393 -25.68 -13.10 -7.74
CA ALA A 393 -25.07 -11.86 -8.19
C ALA A 393 -23.68 -12.13 -8.76
N TYR A 394 -23.51 -11.93 -10.08
CA TYR A 394 -22.26 -12.18 -10.79
C TYR A 394 -21.46 -10.88 -10.95
N LEU A 395 -20.13 -10.93 -10.78
CA LEU A 395 -19.29 -9.73 -10.74
C LEU A 395 -18.91 -9.16 -12.11
N HIS A 396 -19.15 -9.90 -13.19
CA HIS A 396 -18.79 -9.52 -14.56
C HIS A 396 -20.04 -9.33 -15.43
N LYS A 397 -19.93 -8.57 -16.53
CA LYS A 397 -21.00 -8.45 -17.52
C LYS A 397 -21.10 -9.73 -18.35
N ASP A 398 -22.30 -10.26 -18.45
CA ASP A 398 -22.65 -11.49 -19.17
C ASP A 398 -24.03 -11.30 -19.84
N LEU A 399 -24.35 -12.09 -20.86
CA LEU A 399 -25.70 -12.13 -21.45
C LEU A 399 -26.72 -12.68 -20.44
N ASN A 400 -26.29 -13.57 -19.54
CA ASN A 400 -27.04 -14.11 -18.40
C ASN A 400 -27.29 -13.09 -17.27
N ASN A 401 -27.01 -11.80 -17.51
CA ASN A 401 -27.38 -10.69 -16.62
C ASN A 401 -28.58 -9.89 -17.16
N LEU A 402 -29.15 -10.28 -18.31
CA LEU A 402 -30.22 -9.56 -18.99
C LEU A 402 -31.61 -10.02 -18.53
N TRP A 403 -32.42 -9.06 -18.07
CA TRP A 403 -33.80 -9.27 -17.64
C TRP A 403 -34.74 -8.39 -18.46
N ILE A 404 -35.94 -8.91 -18.77
CA ILE A 404 -37.00 -8.21 -19.48
C ILE A 404 -38.04 -7.74 -18.45
N VAL A 405 -38.40 -6.45 -18.49
CA VAL A 405 -39.40 -5.89 -17.57
C VAL A 405 -40.81 -6.06 -18.14
N LYS A 406 -41.56 -7.04 -17.63
CA LYS A 406 -42.94 -7.35 -18.04
C LYS A 406 -43.98 -6.85 -17.03
N LYS A 407 -45.21 -6.68 -17.49
CA LYS A 407 -46.39 -6.47 -16.64
C LYS A 407 -46.75 -7.76 -15.90
N HIS A 408 -47.42 -7.62 -14.75
CA HIS A 408 -47.88 -8.75 -13.91
C HIS A 408 -49.27 -9.28 -14.31
N HIS A 409 -50.09 -8.48 -14.98
CA HIS A 409 -51.44 -8.84 -15.46
C HIS A 409 -51.55 -8.98 -16.99
N SER A 410 -50.43 -9.05 -17.71
CA SER A 410 -50.41 -9.04 -19.17
C SER A 410 -49.19 -9.74 -19.73
N ASP A 411 -49.41 -10.75 -20.57
CA ASP A 411 -48.42 -11.44 -21.40
C ASP A 411 -48.34 -10.90 -22.83
N THR A 412 -49.09 -9.82 -23.15
CA THR A 412 -48.99 -9.12 -24.45
C THR A 412 -47.54 -8.76 -24.75
N ASP A 413 -47.05 -9.17 -25.92
CA ASP A 413 -45.70 -8.82 -26.33
C ASP A 413 -45.62 -7.34 -26.70
N LEU A 414 -44.97 -6.57 -25.84
CA LEU A 414 -44.77 -5.13 -26.00
C LEU A 414 -43.64 -4.80 -27.01
N SER A 415 -43.07 -5.79 -27.69
CA SER A 415 -42.13 -5.59 -28.80
C SER A 415 -42.79 -4.93 -30.02
N ASP A 416 -44.08 -5.20 -30.27
CA ASP A 416 -44.83 -4.75 -31.45
C ASP A 416 -44.76 -3.23 -31.62
N PRO A 417 -44.20 -2.69 -32.73
CA PRO A 417 -44.07 -1.25 -32.99
C PRO A 417 -45.36 -0.43 -32.89
N SER A 418 -46.53 -1.05 -33.07
CA SER A 418 -47.84 -0.39 -32.97
C SER A 418 -48.27 -0.05 -31.54
N ILE A 419 -47.70 -0.74 -30.54
CA ILE A 419 -48.06 -0.56 -29.12
C ILE A 419 -47.25 0.61 -28.53
N PRO A 420 -47.89 1.65 -27.96
CA PRO A 420 -47.21 2.81 -27.38
C PRO A 420 -46.33 2.44 -26.20
N VAL A 421 -45.26 3.22 -25.96
CA VAL A 421 -44.31 2.93 -24.88
C VAL A 421 -44.87 3.34 -23.52
N GLU A 422 -45.07 2.36 -22.65
CA GLU A 422 -45.45 2.59 -21.26
C GLU A 422 -44.22 2.57 -20.33
N PHE A 423 -44.02 3.67 -19.60
CA PHE A 423 -42.93 3.82 -18.63
C PHE A 423 -43.27 3.25 -17.25
N VAL A 424 -42.27 2.64 -16.61
CA VAL A 424 -42.36 2.11 -15.24
C VAL A 424 -42.19 3.23 -14.21
N ARG A 425 -43.04 3.23 -13.19
CA ARG A 425 -43.17 4.24 -12.14
C ARG A 425 -42.86 3.66 -10.77
N HIS A 426 -42.69 4.55 -9.78
CA HIS A 426 -42.62 4.15 -8.37
C HIS A 426 -43.97 3.55 -7.94
N GLY A 427 -43.94 2.37 -7.32
CA GLY A 427 -45.11 1.68 -6.79
C GLY A 427 -45.72 0.63 -7.73
N ASP A 428 -45.30 0.60 -9.00
CA ASP A 428 -45.77 -0.37 -9.98
C ASP A 428 -45.41 -1.81 -9.57
N ILE A 429 -46.25 -2.78 -9.97
CA ILE A 429 -45.94 -4.21 -9.84
C ILE A 429 -45.44 -4.71 -11.20
N ILE A 430 -44.26 -5.31 -11.19
CA ILE A 430 -43.55 -5.83 -12.37
C ILE A 430 -43.26 -7.33 -12.20
N ARG A 431 -42.97 -7.97 -13.33
CA ARG A 431 -42.39 -9.32 -13.41
C ARG A 431 -41.08 -9.19 -14.18
N LEU A 432 -40.01 -9.79 -13.66
CA LEU A 432 -38.69 -9.78 -14.28
C LEU A 432 -38.42 -11.15 -14.89
N GLU A 433 -38.34 -11.21 -16.21
CA GLU A 433 -38.08 -12.45 -16.95
C GLU A 433 -36.61 -12.50 -17.39
N HIS A 434 -35.88 -13.54 -17.00
CA HIS A 434 -34.50 -13.74 -17.41
C HIS A 434 -34.44 -14.08 -18.91
N LYS A 435 -33.73 -13.25 -19.69
CA LYS A 435 -33.78 -13.30 -21.15
C LYS A 435 -33.35 -14.65 -21.73
N GLU A 436 -32.24 -15.21 -21.24
CA GLU A 436 -31.64 -16.41 -21.85
C GLU A 436 -32.45 -17.68 -21.54
N THR A 437 -33.06 -17.76 -20.36
CA THR A 437 -33.79 -18.97 -19.92
C THR A 437 -35.31 -18.83 -19.95
N SER A 438 -35.84 -17.65 -20.29
CA SER A 438 -37.28 -17.31 -20.31
C SER A 438 -38.03 -17.69 -19.02
N ARG A 439 -37.40 -17.44 -17.86
CA ARG A 439 -37.91 -17.76 -16.51
C ARG A 439 -38.05 -16.50 -15.66
N ASN A 440 -39.07 -16.45 -14.81
CA ASN A 440 -39.35 -15.31 -13.95
C ASN A 440 -38.47 -15.33 -12.68
N LEU A 441 -38.10 -14.14 -12.20
CA LEU A 441 -37.53 -13.94 -10.88
C LEU A 441 -38.58 -14.28 -9.80
N HIS A 442 -38.29 -15.25 -8.96
CA HIS A 442 -39.25 -15.88 -8.05
C HIS A 442 -38.71 -15.89 -6.61
N SER A 443 -39.59 -15.87 -5.61
CA SER A 443 -39.20 -16.06 -4.20
C SER A 443 -40.30 -16.70 -3.36
N HIS A 444 -39.92 -17.59 -2.44
CA HIS A 444 -40.84 -18.42 -1.67
C HIS A 444 -40.37 -18.59 -0.23
N GLN A 445 -41.21 -19.17 0.64
CA GLN A 445 -40.92 -19.30 2.08
C GLN A 445 -39.87 -20.38 2.45
N HIS A 446 -39.04 -20.83 1.49
CA HIS A 446 -37.84 -21.64 1.79
C HIS A 446 -36.67 -20.76 2.24
N GLU A 447 -35.81 -21.29 3.12
CA GLU A 447 -34.59 -20.61 3.58
C GLU A 447 -33.58 -20.38 2.44
N ALA A 448 -32.94 -19.22 2.40
CA ALA A 448 -31.82 -18.95 1.49
C ALA A 448 -30.58 -19.81 1.83
N PRO A 449 -29.77 -20.24 0.83
CA PRO A 449 -28.75 -21.29 1.00
C PRO A 449 -27.78 -21.13 2.18
N LEU A 450 -27.21 -19.93 2.34
CA LEU A 450 -26.21 -19.58 3.36
C LEU A 450 -26.76 -18.59 4.38
N THR A 451 -27.79 -17.83 4.04
CA THR A 451 -28.42 -16.82 4.92
C THR A 451 -29.82 -17.29 5.35
N ARG A 452 -29.87 -18.34 6.17
CA ARG A 452 -31.13 -19.03 6.56
C ARG A 452 -32.25 -18.13 7.12
N LYS A 453 -31.91 -16.96 7.66
CA LYS A 453 -32.88 -15.93 8.11
C LYS A 453 -33.56 -15.13 6.98
N HIS A 454 -33.18 -15.35 5.72
CA HIS A 454 -33.78 -14.74 4.52
C HIS A 454 -34.45 -15.83 3.69
N PHE A 455 -35.36 -15.42 2.81
CA PHE A 455 -36.00 -16.31 1.84
C PHE A 455 -35.13 -16.54 0.61
N GLN A 456 -35.20 -17.75 0.06
CA GLN A 456 -34.55 -18.14 -1.18
C GLN A 456 -35.12 -17.34 -2.37
N VAL A 457 -34.26 -17.00 -3.32
CA VAL A 457 -34.63 -16.40 -4.60
C VAL A 457 -34.17 -17.35 -5.70
N THR A 458 -35.00 -17.51 -6.72
CA THR A 458 -34.86 -18.52 -7.77
C THR A 458 -35.32 -17.95 -9.10
N ALA A 459 -35.11 -18.71 -10.19
CA ALA A 459 -35.83 -18.48 -11.43
C ALA A 459 -36.80 -19.65 -11.71
N TYR A 460 -38.07 -19.32 -11.88
CA TYR A 460 -39.18 -20.26 -12.00
C TYR A 460 -40.03 -19.97 -13.25
N GLY A 461 -41.02 -20.84 -13.52
CA GLY A 461 -41.84 -20.72 -14.72
C GLY A 461 -41.18 -21.24 -16.00
N ILE A 462 -41.92 -21.12 -17.11
CA ILE A 462 -41.50 -21.51 -18.48
C ILE A 462 -42.08 -20.49 -19.46
N ASN A 463 -41.26 -19.96 -20.36
CA ASN A 463 -41.66 -18.96 -21.37
C ASN A 463 -42.41 -17.76 -20.76
N GLY A 464 -41.98 -17.30 -19.59
CA GLY A 464 -42.63 -16.22 -18.82
C GLY A 464 -43.88 -16.62 -18.04
N THR A 465 -44.48 -17.78 -18.30
CA THR A 465 -45.62 -18.29 -17.53
C THR A 465 -45.16 -18.75 -16.15
N GLY A 466 -45.93 -18.43 -15.10
CA GLY A 466 -45.56 -18.68 -13.70
C GLY A 466 -46.69 -18.31 -12.74
N ASP A 467 -46.38 -17.82 -11.53
CA ASP A 467 -47.37 -17.63 -10.46
C ASP A 467 -47.29 -16.26 -9.76
N SER A 468 -48.10 -16.07 -8.71
CA SER A 468 -48.15 -14.81 -7.93
C SER A 468 -46.88 -14.49 -7.13
N ASN A 469 -45.94 -15.43 -7.04
CA ASN A 469 -44.63 -15.26 -6.41
C ASN A 469 -43.54 -14.79 -7.41
N ASP A 470 -43.94 -14.51 -8.65
CA ASP A 470 -43.12 -13.83 -9.67
C ASP A 470 -43.32 -12.30 -9.65
N PHE A 471 -44.15 -11.78 -8.72
CA PHE A 471 -44.59 -10.39 -8.69
C PHE A 471 -43.75 -9.55 -7.72
N TRP A 472 -43.14 -8.49 -8.25
CA TRP A 472 -42.28 -7.57 -7.50
C TRP A 472 -42.79 -6.14 -7.62
N ARG A 473 -43.07 -5.49 -6.49
CA ARG A 473 -43.34 -4.05 -6.43
C ARG A 473 -42.03 -3.29 -6.51
N ILE A 474 -41.92 -2.31 -7.40
CA ILE A 474 -40.72 -1.49 -7.58
C ILE A 474 -40.83 -0.15 -6.86
N GLU A 475 -39.92 0.11 -5.92
CA GLU A 475 -39.92 1.34 -5.12
C GLU A 475 -38.63 2.13 -5.28
N VAL A 476 -38.74 3.34 -5.83
CA VAL A 476 -37.63 4.30 -5.91
C VAL A 476 -37.40 4.96 -4.55
N VAL A 477 -36.19 4.83 -4.00
CA VAL A 477 -35.83 5.39 -2.69
C VAL A 477 -35.64 6.91 -2.75
N GLY A 478 -36.00 7.61 -1.67
CA GLY A 478 -35.75 9.05 -1.50
C GLY A 478 -36.59 9.99 -2.39
N ARG A 479 -37.70 9.53 -2.97
CA ARG A 479 -38.57 10.35 -3.86
C ARG A 479 -40.06 10.16 -3.58
N LYS A 480 -40.87 11.19 -3.88
CA LYS A 480 -42.33 11.11 -3.91
C LYS A 480 -42.82 10.32 -5.14
N ALA A 481 -44.00 9.74 -5.03
CA ALA A 481 -44.48 8.58 -5.81
C ALA A 481 -44.73 8.77 -7.33
N GLU A 482 -44.54 9.97 -7.90
CA GLU A 482 -44.98 10.27 -9.28
C GLU A 482 -43.84 10.29 -10.33
N LYS A 483 -42.59 10.00 -9.94
CA LYS A 483 -41.44 10.16 -10.84
C LYS A 483 -41.04 8.85 -11.53
N LEU A 484 -40.90 8.93 -12.87
CA LEU A 484 -40.36 7.89 -13.74
C LEU A 484 -39.01 7.37 -13.22
N ILE A 485 -38.78 6.06 -13.36
CA ILE A 485 -37.52 5.42 -12.98
C ILE A 485 -36.46 5.78 -14.01
N ARG A 486 -35.48 6.60 -13.60
CA ARG A 486 -34.30 6.95 -14.41
C ARG A 486 -33.19 5.92 -14.25
N VAL A 487 -32.70 5.38 -15.37
CA VAL A 487 -31.54 4.47 -15.43
C VAL A 487 -30.31 5.13 -14.82
N LEU A 488 -29.42 4.35 -14.21
CA LEU A 488 -28.21 4.74 -13.45
C LEU A 488 -28.41 5.63 -12.20
N ARG A 489 -29.37 6.57 -12.19
CA ARG A 489 -29.63 7.49 -11.06
C ARG A 489 -30.64 6.99 -10.03
N SER A 490 -31.56 6.11 -10.40
CA SER A 490 -32.64 5.70 -9.50
C SER A 490 -32.23 4.46 -8.72
N GLN A 491 -32.03 4.63 -7.41
CA GLN A 491 -31.88 3.53 -6.48
C GLN A 491 -33.26 2.92 -6.24
N VAL A 492 -33.42 1.63 -6.56
CA VAL A 492 -34.70 0.92 -6.43
C VAL A 492 -34.61 -0.24 -5.45
N ARG A 493 -35.72 -0.50 -4.78
CA ARG A 493 -36.02 -1.75 -4.08
C ARG A 493 -37.01 -2.55 -4.93
N LEU A 494 -36.89 -3.87 -4.89
CA LEU A 494 -37.91 -4.79 -5.37
C LEU A 494 -38.48 -5.52 -4.16
N ILE A 495 -39.75 -5.27 -3.86
CA ILE A 495 -40.47 -5.91 -2.75
C ILE A 495 -41.33 -7.03 -3.32
N HIS A 496 -41.09 -8.25 -2.87
CA HIS A 496 -41.85 -9.43 -3.28
C HIS A 496 -43.29 -9.32 -2.77
N VAL A 497 -44.27 -9.37 -3.68
CA VAL A 497 -45.67 -9.04 -3.34
C VAL A 497 -46.29 -10.07 -2.39
N ALA A 498 -45.99 -11.37 -2.54
CA ALA A 498 -46.63 -12.43 -1.76
C ALA A 498 -46.05 -12.61 -0.34
N THR A 499 -44.84 -12.14 -0.05
CA THR A 499 -44.21 -12.28 1.28
C THR A 499 -43.70 -10.97 1.91
N GLY A 500 -43.75 -9.84 1.19
CA GLY A 500 -43.30 -8.54 1.67
C GLY A 500 -41.79 -8.38 1.86
N CYS A 501 -40.98 -9.40 1.53
CA CYS A 501 -39.53 -9.33 1.63
C CYS A 501 -38.90 -8.48 0.50
N ILE A 502 -37.68 -7.99 0.71
CA ILE A 502 -36.97 -7.13 -0.26
C ILE A 502 -35.82 -7.90 -0.92
N LEU A 503 -35.72 -7.83 -2.25
CA LEU A 503 -34.61 -8.45 -3.00
C LEU A 503 -33.26 -7.82 -2.64
N GLY A 504 -32.26 -8.63 -2.31
CA GLY A 504 -30.90 -8.14 -2.08
C GLY A 504 -29.83 -9.23 -2.10
N SER A 505 -28.57 -8.84 -2.22
CA SER A 505 -27.44 -9.77 -2.13
C SER A 505 -26.83 -9.76 -0.73
N SER A 506 -26.72 -10.94 -0.10
CA SER A 506 -26.23 -11.08 1.29
C SER A 506 -24.73 -10.75 1.44
N GLY A 507 -23.97 -10.85 0.34
CA GLY A 507 -22.52 -10.66 0.32
C GLY A 507 -21.72 -11.94 0.62
N LYS A 508 -22.38 -13.07 0.86
CA LYS A 508 -21.72 -14.38 0.94
C LYS A 508 -21.45 -14.93 -0.45
N ILE A 509 -20.30 -15.59 -0.60
CA ILE A 509 -19.94 -16.36 -1.80
C ILE A 509 -20.57 -17.75 -1.68
N LEU A 510 -21.26 -18.22 -2.72
CA LEU A 510 -21.82 -19.56 -2.80
C LEU A 510 -20.70 -20.61 -2.92
N PRO A 511 -20.89 -21.85 -2.42
CA PRO A 511 -19.95 -22.95 -2.68
C PRO A 511 -19.86 -23.28 -4.18
N LYS A 512 -18.96 -24.19 -4.56
CA LYS A 512 -18.67 -24.55 -5.95
C LYS A 512 -19.88 -24.94 -6.82
N TRP A 513 -20.99 -25.44 -6.23
CA TRP A 513 -22.24 -25.72 -6.95
C TRP A 513 -22.94 -24.46 -7.49
N GLY A 514 -22.64 -23.29 -6.91
CA GLY A 514 -23.09 -21.96 -7.33
C GLY A 514 -21.96 -21.12 -7.91
N TRP A 515 -20.95 -21.79 -8.51
CA TRP A 515 -19.88 -21.18 -9.32
C TRP A 515 -19.07 -20.08 -8.61
N GLU A 516 -19.00 -20.12 -7.27
CA GLU A 516 -18.35 -19.10 -6.43
C GLU A 516 -18.89 -17.67 -6.68
N GLN A 517 -20.14 -17.58 -7.14
CA GLN A 517 -20.90 -16.34 -7.31
C GLN A 517 -21.52 -15.86 -5.99
N LEU A 518 -22.03 -14.63 -5.93
CA LEU A 518 -22.61 -14.08 -4.70
C LEU A 518 -24.06 -14.54 -4.49
N GLU A 519 -24.43 -14.83 -3.24
CA GLU A 519 -25.79 -15.19 -2.85
C GLU A 519 -26.76 -14.00 -3.04
N VAL A 520 -27.89 -14.25 -3.72
CA VAL A 520 -29.07 -13.37 -3.77
C VAL A 520 -30.18 -13.99 -2.93
N THR A 521 -30.90 -13.14 -2.19
CA THR A 521 -31.86 -13.51 -1.15
C THR A 521 -32.99 -12.49 -1.09
N CYS A 522 -34.12 -12.85 -0.52
CA CYS A 522 -35.20 -11.91 -0.21
C CYS A 522 -35.26 -11.70 1.31
N THR A 523 -34.88 -10.51 1.78
CA THR A 523 -34.78 -10.19 3.21
C THR A 523 -36.14 -9.81 3.80
N PRO A 524 -36.62 -10.47 4.87
CA PRO A 524 -37.82 -10.02 5.59
C PRO A 524 -37.57 -8.74 6.42
N TYR A 525 -36.31 -8.35 6.62
CA TYR A 525 -35.96 -7.12 7.33
C TYR A 525 -36.10 -5.93 6.39
N LEU A 526 -37.13 -5.10 6.61
CA LEU A 526 -37.47 -3.90 5.82
C LEU A 526 -36.48 -2.72 6.00
N LYS A 527 -35.37 -2.90 6.71
CA LYS A 527 -34.41 -1.82 6.96
C LYS A 527 -33.65 -1.49 5.67
N GLU A 528 -33.66 -0.21 5.29
CA GLU A 528 -32.85 0.29 4.17
C GLU A 528 -31.36 0.01 4.41
N THR A 529 -30.80 -0.80 3.52
CA THR A 529 -29.37 -1.14 3.46
C THR A 529 -28.92 -1.22 2.01
N PRO A 530 -27.66 -0.88 1.68
CA PRO A 530 -27.14 -1.00 0.31
C PRO A 530 -27.32 -2.40 -0.32
N ASN A 531 -27.30 -3.45 0.51
CA ASN A 531 -27.55 -4.84 0.11
C ASN A 531 -28.92 -5.04 -0.55
N SER A 532 -29.94 -4.28 -0.14
CA SER A 532 -31.33 -4.32 -0.62
C SER A 532 -31.65 -3.29 -1.71
N LEU A 533 -30.64 -2.51 -2.15
CA LEU A 533 -30.78 -1.48 -3.17
C LEU A 533 -30.14 -1.95 -4.48
N TRP A 534 -30.78 -1.61 -5.60
CA TRP A 534 -30.32 -1.92 -6.95
C TRP A 534 -30.35 -0.67 -7.83
N ASN A 535 -29.54 -0.64 -8.87
CA ASN A 535 -29.68 0.29 -9.99
C ASN A 535 -29.81 -0.49 -11.31
N PHE A 536 -30.61 0.05 -12.24
CA PHE A 536 -30.55 -0.37 -13.64
C PHE A 536 -29.31 0.27 -14.28
N GLU A 537 -28.51 -0.52 -14.98
CA GLU A 537 -27.24 -0.08 -15.55
C GLU A 537 -27.31 -0.02 -17.09
N ASP A 538 -27.30 -1.17 -17.76
CA ASP A 538 -27.54 -1.24 -19.19
C ASP A 538 -29.05 -1.23 -19.44
N HIS A 539 -29.51 -0.48 -20.43
CA HIS A 539 -30.93 -0.39 -20.81
C HIS A 539 -31.06 -0.39 -22.33
N ILE A 540 -31.79 -1.37 -22.86
CA ILE A 540 -31.98 -1.58 -24.31
C ILE A 540 -33.48 -1.64 -24.60
N ASN A 541 -33.97 -0.62 -25.31
CA ASN A 541 -35.34 -0.58 -25.83
C ASN A 541 -35.35 0.17 -27.19
N PRO A 542 -35.59 -0.51 -28.32
CA PRO A 542 -35.58 0.12 -29.64
C PRO A 542 -36.62 1.23 -29.86
N LYS A 543 -37.65 1.31 -29.02
CA LYS A 543 -38.72 2.32 -29.13
C LYS A 543 -38.40 3.66 -28.46
N LEU A 544 -37.28 3.77 -27.74
CA LEU A 544 -36.93 4.96 -26.97
C LEU A 544 -35.68 5.67 -27.52
N PRO A 545 -35.63 7.03 -27.48
CA PRO A 545 -34.42 7.77 -27.81
C PRO A 545 -33.36 7.59 -26.71
N ASN A 546 -32.13 7.31 -27.12
CA ASN A 546 -31.00 7.23 -26.21
C ASN A 546 -30.48 8.64 -25.85
N ILE A 547 -30.11 8.85 -24.58
CA ILE A 547 -29.40 10.04 -24.10
C ILE A 547 -27.92 9.74 -23.89
N SER A 548 -27.03 10.74 -23.96
CA SER A 548 -25.61 10.56 -23.67
C SER A 548 -25.33 10.44 -22.17
N LEU A 549 -24.41 9.55 -21.80
CA LEU A 549 -24.01 9.33 -20.41
C LEU A 549 -23.15 10.46 -19.80
N ASP A 550 -22.80 11.50 -20.55
CA ASP A 550 -22.01 12.64 -20.04
C ASP A 550 -22.67 13.33 -18.83
N VAL A 551 -24.00 13.37 -18.81
CA VAL A 551 -24.82 13.94 -17.72
C VAL A 551 -24.75 13.10 -16.43
N LEU A 552 -24.07 11.94 -16.45
CA LEU A 552 -24.01 10.96 -15.36
C LEU A 552 -22.60 10.78 -14.77
N LYS A 553 -21.62 11.55 -15.25
CA LYS A 553 -20.24 11.51 -14.76
C LYS A 553 -20.14 11.95 -13.28
N PRO A 554 -19.61 11.11 -12.37
CA PRO A 554 -19.46 11.46 -10.96
C PRO A 554 -18.40 12.54 -10.75
N SER A 555 -18.55 13.32 -9.68
CA SER A 555 -17.58 14.32 -9.26
C SER A 555 -16.32 13.68 -8.65
N PHE A 556 -15.20 14.41 -8.66
CA PHE A 556 -13.95 13.93 -8.07
C PHE A 556 -14.10 13.54 -6.59
N ALA A 557 -14.95 14.21 -5.83
CA ALA A 557 -15.19 13.88 -4.41
C ALA A 557 -15.91 12.53 -4.25
N GLU A 558 -16.86 12.21 -5.13
CA GLU A 558 -17.56 10.92 -5.15
C GLU A 558 -16.60 9.79 -5.58
N ILE A 559 -15.79 10.01 -6.62
CA ILE A 559 -14.76 9.05 -7.09
C ILE A 559 -13.73 8.79 -5.98
N LEU A 560 -13.26 9.84 -5.29
CA LEU A 560 -12.32 9.72 -4.18
C LEU A 560 -12.90 8.92 -3.02
N LEU A 561 -14.16 9.20 -2.64
CA LEU A 561 -14.85 8.49 -1.56
C LEU A 561 -15.09 7.01 -1.92
N GLU A 562 -15.59 6.73 -3.13
CA GLU A 562 -15.78 5.38 -3.66
C GLU A 562 -14.46 4.60 -3.64
N SER A 563 -13.36 5.19 -4.13
CA SER A 563 -12.04 4.57 -4.13
C SER A 563 -11.60 4.15 -2.72
N HIS A 564 -11.80 5.00 -1.72
CA HIS A 564 -11.48 4.67 -0.33
C HIS A 564 -12.37 3.55 0.23
N MET A 565 -13.67 3.54 -0.10
CA MET A 565 -14.59 2.48 0.29
C MET A 565 -14.17 1.12 -0.29
N VAL A 566 -13.85 1.06 -1.59
CA VAL A 566 -13.37 -0.16 -2.26
C VAL A 566 -12.01 -0.59 -1.72
N MET A 567 -11.07 0.34 -1.47
CA MET A 567 -9.78 0.04 -0.82
C MET A 567 -9.96 -0.57 0.57
N ILE A 568 -10.83 0.00 1.42
CA ILE A 568 -11.08 -0.52 2.79
C ILE A 568 -11.74 -1.91 2.73
N GLN A 569 -12.71 -2.11 1.83
CA GLN A 569 -13.32 -3.43 1.61
C GLN A 569 -12.28 -4.46 1.15
N GLY A 570 -11.43 -4.13 0.18
CA GLY A 570 -10.35 -4.99 -0.31
C GLY A 570 -9.37 -5.39 0.80
N ASN A 571 -8.91 -4.43 1.61
CA ASN A 571 -8.06 -4.71 2.78
C ASN A 571 -8.73 -5.64 3.81
N THR A 572 -10.07 -5.66 3.88
CA THR A 572 -10.87 -6.49 4.80
C THR A 572 -11.17 -7.88 4.21
N ALA A 573 -11.21 -8.00 2.88
CA ALA A 573 -11.42 -9.24 2.15
C ALA A 573 -10.17 -10.13 2.05
N LEU A 574 -8.97 -9.55 2.22
CA LEU A 574 -7.67 -10.25 2.24
C LEU A 574 -7.47 -11.10 3.52
N LYS A 575 -8.32 -12.10 3.71
CA LYS A 575 -8.15 -13.14 4.74
C LYS A 575 -7.23 -14.25 4.24
N PRO A 576 -6.43 -14.87 5.11
CA PRO A 576 -5.61 -16.02 4.73
C PRO A 576 -6.49 -17.16 4.23
N LYS A 577 -6.05 -17.82 3.15
CA LYS A 577 -6.69 -19.05 2.68
C LYS A 577 -6.25 -20.24 3.52
N ASP A 578 -7.09 -21.26 3.60
CA ASP A 578 -6.71 -22.52 4.24
C ASP A 578 -5.45 -23.11 3.57
N ASN A 579 -4.48 -23.48 4.39
CA ASN A 579 -3.12 -23.92 4.01
C ASN A 579 -2.17 -22.84 3.44
N GLU A 580 -2.51 -21.54 3.47
CA GLU A 580 -1.57 -20.48 3.06
C GLU A 580 -0.55 -20.15 4.17
N VAL A 581 0.74 -20.28 3.87
CA VAL A 581 1.84 -19.98 4.80
C VAL A 581 2.00 -18.47 4.97
N THR A 582 1.46 -17.94 6.06
CA THR A 582 1.48 -16.51 6.43
C THR A 582 2.24 -16.30 7.75
N SER A 583 2.90 -15.16 7.93
CA SER A 583 3.74 -14.93 9.12
C SER A 583 3.05 -14.04 10.16
N LYS A 584 3.10 -14.49 11.42
CA LYS A 584 2.38 -13.85 12.54
C LYS A 584 3.24 -12.75 13.17
N PRO A 585 2.66 -11.70 13.79
CA PRO A 585 3.42 -10.58 14.35
C PRO A 585 4.56 -10.97 15.31
N TRP A 586 4.40 -12.04 16.09
CA TRP A 586 5.45 -12.53 17.00
C TRP A 586 6.61 -13.26 16.29
N HIS A 587 6.44 -13.73 15.04
CA HIS A 587 7.53 -14.34 14.26
C HIS A 587 8.63 -13.32 13.95
N TRP A 588 8.29 -12.03 13.84
CA TRP A 588 9.15 -11.04 13.19
C TRP A 588 10.36 -10.61 14.03
N PRO A 589 10.24 -10.17 15.31
CA PRO A 589 11.40 -9.64 16.06
C PRO A 589 12.49 -10.69 16.34
N ILE A 590 12.11 -11.97 16.38
CA ILE A 590 13.01 -13.12 16.59
C ILE A 590 13.56 -13.70 15.28
N ASN A 591 13.20 -13.16 14.11
CA ASN A 591 13.52 -13.73 12.79
C ASN A 591 13.03 -15.19 12.61
N TYR A 592 11.90 -15.59 13.22
CA TYR A 592 11.47 -17.00 13.22
C TYR A 592 11.31 -17.58 11.82
N GLN A 593 10.72 -16.82 10.89
CA GLN A 593 10.49 -17.25 9.51
C GLN A 593 10.65 -16.06 8.56
N GLY A 594 11.57 -16.18 7.61
CA GLY A 594 11.76 -15.21 6.53
C GLY A 594 10.80 -15.43 5.36
N LEU A 595 11.07 -14.79 4.22
CA LEU A 595 10.21 -14.85 3.03
C LEU A 595 11.06 -15.12 1.77
N ARG A 596 10.70 -16.17 1.01
CA ARG A 596 11.34 -16.47 -0.29
C ARG A 596 11.03 -15.36 -1.31
N PHE A 597 12.07 -14.83 -1.95
CA PHE A 597 11.97 -13.71 -2.90
C PHE A 597 12.14 -14.15 -4.35
N SER A 598 13.01 -15.13 -4.63
CA SER A 598 13.14 -15.77 -5.94
C SER A 598 13.67 -17.19 -5.80
N GLY A 599 13.39 -18.03 -6.80
CA GLY A 599 13.87 -19.42 -6.88
C GLY A 599 13.07 -20.40 -6.01
N VAL A 600 12.87 -21.61 -6.54
CA VAL A 600 12.21 -22.74 -5.84
C VAL A 600 13.05 -24.02 -5.96
N ASN A 601 13.86 -24.15 -7.02
CA ASN A 601 14.71 -25.31 -7.29
C ASN A 601 16.12 -25.12 -6.72
N GLU A 602 16.82 -26.23 -6.47
CA GLU A 602 18.23 -26.26 -6.04
C GLU A 602 19.21 -25.64 -7.07
N THR A 603 18.85 -25.70 -8.35
CA THR A 603 19.63 -25.18 -9.48
C THR A 603 19.33 -23.72 -9.84
N ASP A 604 18.32 -23.10 -9.23
CA ASP A 604 17.98 -21.70 -9.46
C ASP A 604 18.69 -20.77 -8.48
N TYR A 605 19.00 -19.56 -8.95
CA TYR A 605 19.46 -18.45 -8.10
C TYR A 605 18.35 -18.06 -7.11
N ARG A 606 18.59 -18.30 -5.82
CA ARG A 606 17.63 -18.03 -4.74
C ARG A 606 17.94 -16.73 -4.02
N VAL A 607 16.91 -16.01 -3.58
CA VAL A 607 17.01 -14.86 -2.67
C VAL A 607 15.99 -15.04 -1.56
N TYR A 608 16.38 -14.77 -0.33
CA TYR A 608 15.55 -15.01 0.86
C TYR A 608 15.60 -13.80 1.79
N LEU A 609 14.45 -13.14 1.95
CA LEU A 609 14.30 -12.03 2.88
C LEU A 609 14.32 -12.55 4.32
N LEU A 610 15.50 -12.47 4.93
CA LEU A 610 15.72 -12.56 6.37
C LEU A 610 16.51 -11.33 6.81
N GLY A 611 16.12 -10.75 7.94
CA GLY A 611 16.95 -9.77 8.63
C GLY A 611 18.27 -10.40 9.09
N ASN A 612 19.33 -9.62 9.27
CA ASN A 612 20.58 -10.15 9.78
C ASN A 612 20.35 -10.66 11.23
N PRO A 613 20.46 -11.97 11.53
CA PRO A 613 20.01 -12.52 12.81
C PRO A 613 20.71 -11.92 14.02
N VAL A 614 22.01 -11.62 13.90
CA VAL A 614 22.78 -10.98 14.98
C VAL A 614 22.25 -9.58 15.26
N ILE A 615 21.93 -8.80 14.23
CA ILE A 615 21.36 -7.46 14.36
C ILE A 615 19.95 -7.50 14.96
N TRP A 616 19.10 -8.43 14.51
CA TRP A 616 17.70 -8.49 14.96
C TRP A 616 17.58 -9.00 16.39
N TRP A 617 18.38 -9.99 16.78
CA TRP A 617 18.46 -10.44 18.16
C TRP A 617 19.13 -9.39 19.07
N LEU A 618 20.14 -8.66 18.58
CA LEU A 618 20.70 -7.50 19.29
C LEU A 618 19.63 -6.43 19.52
N ASN A 619 18.83 -6.08 18.50
CA ASN A 619 17.71 -5.15 18.62
C ASN A 619 16.67 -5.63 19.66
N LEU A 620 16.29 -6.91 19.62
CA LEU A 620 15.33 -7.50 20.55
C LEU A 620 15.82 -7.50 22.01
N VAL A 621 17.06 -7.93 22.25
CA VAL A 621 17.70 -7.86 23.58
C VAL A 621 17.79 -6.40 24.05
N THR A 622 18.06 -5.47 23.13
CA THR A 622 18.20 -4.05 23.48
C THR A 622 16.87 -3.39 23.83
N ILE A 623 15.73 -3.87 23.33
CA ILE A 623 14.40 -3.44 23.80
C ILE A 623 14.20 -3.77 25.28
N GLY A 624 14.57 -4.99 25.72
CA GLY A 624 14.52 -5.41 27.12
C GLY A 624 15.49 -4.62 28.02
N LEU A 625 16.74 -4.45 27.56
CA LEU A 625 17.75 -3.65 28.22
C LEU A 625 17.33 -2.17 28.36
N TYR A 626 16.76 -1.59 27.31
CA TYR A 626 16.24 -0.22 27.32
C TYR A 626 15.14 -0.04 28.38
N LEU A 627 14.19 -0.98 28.47
CA LEU A 627 13.16 -0.96 29.50
C LEU A 627 13.77 -1.04 30.92
N LEU A 628 14.74 -1.92 31.15
CA LEU A 628 15.43 -2.04 32.43
C LEU A 628 16.16 -0.75 32.83
N ILE A 629 16.93 -0.14 31.92
CA ILE A 629 17.62 1.13 32.16
C ILE A 629 16.61 2.25 32.42
N THR A 630 15.55 2.33 31.62
CA THR A 630 14.51 3.38 31.70
C THR A 630 13.75 3.32 33.02
N VAL A 631 13.30 2.14 33.45
CA VAL A 631 12.61 1.93 34.73
C VAL A 631 13.55 2.24 35.90
N SER A 632 14.80 1.73 35.85
CA SER A 632 15.79 1.99 36.91
C SER A 632 16.09 3.49 37.06
N THR A 633 16.26 4.19 35.95
CA THR A 633 16.49 5.64 35.90
C THR A 633 15.29 6.42 36.42
N ALA A 634 14.07 6.07 36.00
CA ALA A 634 12.84 6.72 36.46
C ALA A 634 12.64 6.53 37.98
N VAL A 635 12.91 5.34 38.52
CA VAL A 635 12.84 5.05 39.96
C VAL A 635 13.94 5.80 40.72
N ALA A 636 15.16 5.86 40.22
CA ALA A 636 16.27 6.59 40.84
C ALA A 636 15.99 8.11 40.91
N LEU A 637 15.48 8.70 39.82
CA LEU A 637 15.05 10.10 39.78
C LEU A 637 13.89 10.36 40.76
N LYS A 638 12.86 9.49 40.79
CA LYS A 638 11.72 9.63 41.72
C LYS A 638 12.11 9.43 43.20
N ARG A 639 13.20 8.71 43.48
CA ARG A 639 13.82 8.57 44.81
C ARG A 639 14.81 9.69 45.16
N GLY A 640 15.01 10.69 44.30
CA GLY A 640 15.89 11.84 44.56
C GLY A 640 17.39 11.51 44.54
N VAL A 641 17.81 10.43 43.87
CA VAL A 641 19.23 10.03 43.79
C VAL A 641 20.05 11.13 43.09
N GLN A 642 21.12 11.58 43.75
CA GLN A 642 21.98 12.66 43.24
C GLN A 642 22.93 12.19 42.13
N LEU A 643 22.38 12.09 40.92
CA LEU A 643 23.14 11.82 39.70
C LEU A 643 24.09 12.98 39.35
N THR A 644 25.28 12.67 38.83
CA THR A 644 26.20 13.69 38.28
C THR A 644 25.62 14.32 37.01
N SER A 645 26.15 15.47 36.58
CA SER A 645 25.63 16.19 35.40
C SER A 645 25.61 15.33 34.14
N GLU A 646 26.68 14.57 33.88
CA GLU A 646 26.75 13.64 32.74
C GLU A 646 25.66 12.56 32.80
N HIS A 647 25.42 11.97 33.98
CA HIS A 647 24.35 11.00 34.19
C HIS A 647 22.95 11.62 34.05
N LYS A 648 22.77 12.91 34.40
CA LYS A 648 21.50 13.64 34.21
C LYS A 648 21.21 13.90 32.73
N GLU A 649 22.21 14.30 31.95
CA GLU A 649 22.09 14.41 30.49
C GLU A 649 21.74 13.05 29.85
N LEU A 650 22.48 12.00 30.25
CA LEU A 650 22.31 10.65 29.74
C LEU A 650 20.91 10.07 30.06
N SER A 651 20.44 10.30 31.28
CA SER A 651 19.07 9.97 31.71
C SER A 651 18.02 10.66 30.84
N ARG A 652 18.23 11.94 30.48
CA ARG A 652 17.29 12.69 29.62
C ARG A 652 17.25 12.12 28.20
N VAL A 653 18.40 11.71 27.64
CA VAL A 653 18.48 11.06 26.33
C VAL A 653 17.70 9.74 26.30
N VAL A 654 17.86 8.89 27.32
CA VAL A 654 17.12 7.62 27.45
C VAL A 654 15.62 7.86 27.61
N LEU A 655 15.21 8.75 28.52
CA LEU A 655 13.81 8.98 28.85
C LEU A 655 13.03 9.72 27.76
N ARG A 656 13.58 10.79 27.17
CA ARG A 656 12.91 11.55 26.10
C ARG A 656 13.20 11.00 24.72
N GLY A 657 14.48 10.93 24.33
CA GLY A 657 14.88 10.50 22.99
C GLY A 657 14.59 9.02 22.73
N GLY A 658 15.03 8.15 23.65
CA GLY A 658 14.68 6.73 23.61
C GLY A 658 13.18 6.50 23.72
N GLY A 659 12.48 7.25 24.57
CA GLY A 659 11.03 7.12 24.77
C GLY A 659 10.22 7.44 23.50
N GLN A 660 10.60 8.48 22.77
CA GLN A 660 9.98 8.85 21.49
C GLN A 660 10.20 7.78 20.41
N ILE A 661 11.39 7.17 20.35
CA ILE A 661 11.70 6.07 19.42
C ILE A 661 10.97 4.78 19.82
N MET A 662 10.89 4.48 21.12
CA MET A 662 10.14 3.34 21.66
C MET A 662 8.63 3.44 21.37
N LEU A 663 8.06 4.65 21.51
CA LEU A 663 6.69 4.92 21.08
C LEU A 663 6.52 4.70 19.57
N GLY A 664 7.50 5.12 18.76
CA GLY A 664 7.54 4.83 17.33
C GLY A 664 7.51 3.33 17.02
N TRP A 665 8.33 2.53 17.70
CA TRP A 665 8.31 1.06 17.58
C TRP A 665 6.96 0.46 17.96
N LEU A 666 6.40 0.84 19.12
CA LEU A 666 5.10 0.36 19.60
C LEU A 666 3.97 0.64 18.60
N LEU A 667 3.89 1.88 18.09
CA LEU A 667 2.84 2.29 17.15
C LEU A 667 2.96 1.61 15.78
N HIS A 668 4.17 1.23 15.35
CA HIS A 668 4.39 0.52 14.09
C HIS A 668 4.38 -1.01 14.23
N TYR A 669 4.22 -1.55 15.45
CA TYR A 669 4.22 -3.00 15.68
C TYR A 669 2.90 -3.51 16.31
N LEU A 670 2.44 -2.90 17.40
CA LEU A 670 1.29 -3.36 18.16
C LEU A 670 -0.02 -3.49 17.35
N PRO A 671 -0.37 -2.57 16.42
CA PRO A 671 -1.60 -2.69 15.64
C PRO A 671 -1.71 -3.98 14.82
N PHE A 672 -0.58 -4.58 14.41
CA PHE A 672 -0.61 -5.82 13.63
C PHE A 672 -1.14 -7.02 14.40
N PHE A 673 -1.09 -7.02 15.74
CA PHE A 673 -1.73 -8.06 16.57
C PHE A 673 -3.26 -8.00 16.52
N MET A 674 -3.85 -6.87 16.12
CA MET A 674 -5.29 -6.65 16.01
C MET A 674 -5.82 -6.83 14.57
N MET A 675 -4.94 -7.10 13.60
CA MET A 675 -5.30 -7.18 12.18
C MET A 675 -5.62 -8.61 11.75
N GLY A 676 -6.91 -8.94 11.65
CA GLY A 676 -7.43 -10.24 11.17
C GLY A 676 -7.34 -10.45 9.66
N ARG A 677 -6.18 -10.18 9.04
CA ARG A 677 -5.92 -10.29 7.59
C ARG A 677 -4.58 -11.00 7.32
N VAL A 678 -4.27 -11.26 6.05
CA VAL A 678 -2.94 -11.76 5.63
C VAL A 678 -1.83 -10.79 6.05
N LEU A 679 -0.75 -11.33 6.63
CA LEU A 679 0.45 -10.59 7.03
C LEU A 679 1.72 -11.36 6.61
N TYR A 680 2.77 -10.59 6.32
CA TYR A 680 4.07 -11.09 5.85
C TYR A 680 5.22 -10.33 6.52
N PHE A 681 6.40 -10.96 6.59
CA PHE A 681 7.58 -10.50 7.34
C PHE A 681 8.02 -9.05 7.02
N HIS A 682 7.81 -8.59 5.77
CA HIS A 682 8.14 -7.22 5.37
C HIS A 682 7.38 -6.12 6.16
N HIS A 683 6.22 -6.44 6.76
CA HIS A 683 5.41 -5.48 7.52
C HIS A 683 6.12 -4.93 8.77
N TYR A 684 7.07 -5.67 9.34
CA TYR A 684 7.79 -5.25 10.54
C TYR A 684 8.88 -4.20 10.28
N PHE A 685 9.34 -4.03 9.03
CA PHE A 685 10.53 -3.22 8.75
C PHE A 685 10.44 -1.75 9.20
N PRO A 686 9.30 -1.04 9.05
CA PRO A 686 9.13 0.28 9.65
C PRO A 686 9.36 0.29 11.17
N ALA A 687 8.92 -0.74 11.90
CA ALA A 687 9.21 -0.90 13.33
C ALA A 687 10.69 -1.26 13.58
N MET A 688 11.28 -2.13 12.76
CA MET A 688 12.68 -2.53 12.87
C MET A 688 13.64 -1.32 12.81
N LEU A 689 13.34 -0.33 11.96
CA LEU A 689 14.07 0.94 11.89
C LEU A 689 14.04 1.70 13.24
N PHE A 690 12.89 1.75 13.93
CA PHE A 690 12.81 2.32 15.28
C PHE A 690 13.62 1.50 16.30
N SER A 691 13.55 0.16 16.26
CA SER A 691 14.36 -0.66 17.17
C SER A 691 15.87 -0.47 16.95
N SER A 692 16.33 -0.32 15.70
CA SER A 692 17.74 -0.05 15.37
C SER A 692 18.20 1.33 15.82
N MET A 693 17.33 2.34 15.77
CA MET A 693 17.58 3.66 16.37
C MET A 693 17.67 3.57 17.90
N LEU A 694 16.79 2.79 18.54
CA LEU A 694 16.81 2.55 19.99
C LEU A 694 18.10 1.83 20.42
N THR A 695 18.57 0.87 19.62
CA THR A 695 19.81 0.13 19.85
C THR A 695 21.03 1.04 19.87
N GLY A 696 21.18 1.92 18.86
CA GLY A 696 22.29 2.87 18.81
C GLY A 696 22.33 3.84 20.02
N ILE A 697 21.17 4.34 20.43
CA ILE A 697 21.03 5.20 21.63
C ILE A 697 21.38 4.42 22.91
N THR A 698 20.85 3.21 23.05
CA THR A 698 20.94 2.42 24.30
C THR A 698 22.34 1.85 24.50
N TRP A 699 23.03 1.37 23.46
CA TRP A 699 24.39 0.85 23.59
C TRP A 699 25.44 1.94 23.82
N ASP A 700 25.33 3.09 23.12
CA ASP A 700 26.18 4.24 23.43
C ASP A 700 25.99 4.71 24.89
N THR A 701 24.75 4.65 25.38
CA THR A 701 24.41 4.95 26.77
C THR A 701 25.02 3.95 27.75
N LEU A 702 24.82 2.65 27.53
CA LEU A 702 25.34 1.59 28.40
C LEU A 702 26.87 1.61 28.43
N LEU A 703 27.54 1.75 27.28
CA LEU A 703 29.00 1.78 27.20
C LEU A 703 29.59 3.00 27.93
N LYS A 704 28.92 4.17 27.89
CA LYS A 704 29.33 5.35 28.67
C LYS A 704 29.16 5.11 30.18
N PHE A 705 28.04 4.53 30.59
CA PHE A 705 27.78 4.21 32.00
C PHE A 705 28.80 3.21 32.57
N LEU A 706 29.05 2.11 31.86
CA LEU A 706 30.06 1.11 32.24
C LEU A 706 31.48 1.70 32.24
N ALA A 707 31.84 2.49 31.23
CA ALA A 707 33.14 3.17 31.21
C ALA A 707 33.35 4.09 32.42
N GLY A 708 32.31 4.81 32.85
CA GLY A 708 32.36 5.72 34.00
C GLY A 708 32.43 5.02 35.37
N PHE A 709 31.87 3.81 35.50
CA PHE A 709 31.86 3.06 36.77
C PHE A 709 33.18 2.32 37.04
N TRP A 710 33.86 1.81 36.00
CA TRP A 710 34.96 0.85 36.16
C TRP A 710 36.38 1.44 36.11
N SER A 711 36.58 2.76 35.91
CA SER A 711 37.95 3.30 35.74
C SER A 711 38.14 4.82 35.83
N PRO A 712 39.39 5.27 36.09
CA PRO A 712 39.84 6.63 35.81
C PRO A 712 39.59 7.03 34.34
N SER A 713 39.43 8.34 34.10
CA SER A 713 38.96 8.93 32.84
C SER A 713 39.73 8.53 31.56
N THR A 714 41.01 8.13 31.68
CA THR A 714 41.84 7.66 30.56
C THR A 714 41.55 6.21 30.19
N THR A 715 41.32 5.33 31.18
CA THR A 715 41.02 3.91 30.94
C THR A 715 39.55 3.71 30.58
N ALA A 716 38.65 4.51 31.17
CA ALA A 716 37.23 4.60 30.78
C ALA A 716 37.06 4.76 29.25
N LYS A 717 37.80 5.71 28.65
CA LYS A 717 37.77 5.95 27.19
C LYS A 717 38.27 4.77 26.37
N LYS A 718 39.23 3.99 26.87
CA LYS A 718 39.72 2.76 26.21
C LYS A 718 38.65 1.65 26.26
N VAL A 719 38.00 1.45 27.41
CA VAL A 719 36.92 0.46 27.57
C VAL A 719 35.74 0.79 26.64
N TYR A 720 35.30 2.06 26.63
CA TYR A 720 34.26 2.54 25.71
C TYR A 720 34.63 2.29 24.24
N GLY A 721 35.85 2.69 23.82
CA GLY A 721 36.31 2.53 22.44
C GLY A 721 36.42 1.06 22.01
N ALA A 722 36.90 0.19 22.90
CA ALA A 722 36.98 -1.25 22.65
C ALA A 722 35.59 -1.89 22.51
N GLY A 723 34.63 -1.55 23.40
CA GLY A 723 33.25 -2.04 23.31
C GLY A 723 32.54 -1.56 22.05
N PHE A 724 32.71 -0.29 21.67
CA PHE A 724 32.17 0.25 20.42
C PHE A 724 32.75 -0.45 19.18
N LEU A 725 34.07 -0.64 19.14
CA LEU A 725 34.74 -1.34 18.04
C LEU A 725 34.31 -2.80 17.95
N ALA A 726 34.15 -3.50 19.08
CA ALA A 726 33.68 -4.88 19.12
C ALA A 726 32.25 -5.02 18.54
N LEU A 727 31.33 -4.10 18.87
CA LEU A 727 29.99 -4.08 18.28
C LEU A 727 30.04 -3.85 16.76
N VAL A 728 30.84 -2.90 16.28
CA VAL A 728 30.98 -2.62 14.84
C VAL A 728 31.59 -3.80 14.08
N LEU A 729 32.62 -4.45 14.64
CA LEU A 729 33.22 -5.65 14.06
C LEU A 729 32.26 -6.85 14.04
N LEU A 730 31.48 -7.06 15.12
CA LEU A 730 30.43 -8.08 15.17
C LEU A 730 29.36 -7.86 14.09
N ILE A 731 28.93 -6.61 13.90
CA ILE A 731 27.97 -6.23 12.84
C ILE A 731 28.56 -6.54 11.46
N ILE A 732 29.78 -6.09 11.15
CA ILE A 732 30.45 -6.34 9.86
C ILE A 732 30.63 -7.85 9.61
N TYR A 733 31.07 -8.60 10.62
CA TYR A 733 31.28 -10.05 10.50
C TYR A 733 29.96 -10.81 10.29
N SER A 734 28.90 -10.45 11.02
CA SER A 734 27.58 -11.05 10.81
C SER A 734 27.05 -10.79 9.39
N PHE A 735 27.26 -9.60 8.84
CA PHE A 735 26.91 -9.32 7.45
C PHE A 735 27.77 -10.14 6.47
N TYR A 736 29.08 -10.28 6.70
CA TYR A 736 29.92 -11.14 5.87
C TYR A 736 29.40 -12.58 5.81
N LEU A 737 28.87 -13.13 6.91
CA LEU A 737 28.21 -14.45 6.89
C LEU A 737 26.88 -14.44 6.13
N PHE A 738 25.98 -13.48 6.39
CA PHE A 738 24.60 -13.52 5.88
C PHE A 738 24.36 -12.79 4.55
N HIS A 739 25.34 -12.07 3.98
CA HIS A 739 25.18 -11.34 2.71
C HIS A 739 24.66 -12.17 1.50
N PRO A 740 24.88 -13.50 1.38
CA PRO A 740 24.31 -14.28 0.27
C PRO A 740 22.78 -14.32 0.29
N LEU A 741 22.14 -14.15 1.46
CA LEU A 741 20.67 -14.09 1.54
C LEU A 741 20.10 -12.92 0.72
N SER A 742 20.85 -11.81 0.63
CA SER A 742 20.50 -10.60 -0.13
C SER A 742 21.02 -10.61 -1.56
N TYR A 743 22.28 -10.97 -1.78
CA TYR A 743 22.93 -10.89 -3.10
C TYR A 743 22.81 -12.18 -3.94
N GLY A 744 22.17 -13.22 -3.38
CA GLY A 744 21.85 -14.46 -4.06
C GLY A 744 22.61 -15.68 -3.54
N ILE A 745 21.88 -16.78 -3.42
CA ILE A 745 22.38 -18.11 -3.06
C ILE A 745 22.31 -19.00 -4.31
N VAL A 746 23.32 -19.84 -4.50
CA VAL A 746 23.38 -20.87 -5.56
C VAL A 746 23.89 -22.16 -4.93
N GLY A 747 23.33 -23.31 -5.34
CA GLY A 747 23.63 -24.62 -4.76
C GLY A 747 22.51 -25.15 -3.85
N PRO A 748 22.72 -26.28 -3.15
CA PRO A 748 21.66 -26.95 -2.38
C PRO A 748 21.13 -26.08 -1.22
N MET A 749 19.92 -26.41 -0.76
CA MET A 749 19.26 -25.76 0.37
C MET A 749 20.10 -25.86 1.65
N ALA A 750 20.01 -24.89 2.56
CA ALA A 750 20.72 -24.92 3.85
C ALA A 750 20.26 -26.04 4.81
N SER A 751 19.26 -26.84 4.42
CA SER A 751 18.89 -28.11 5.06
C SER A 751 19.78 -29.29 4.64
N ASP A 752 20.52 -29.17 3.54
CA ASP A 752 21.48 -30.16 3.06
C ASP A 752 22.85 -29.93 3.74
N PRO A 753 23.44 -30.93 4.43
CA PRO A 753 24.75 -30.80 5.06
C PRO A 753 25.91 -30.44 4.11
N SER A 754 25.75 -30.64 2.80
CA SER A 754 26.73 -30.24 1.77
C SER A 754 26.63 -28.76 1.36
N SER A 755 25.57 -28.05 1.78
CA SER A 755 25.38 -26.64 1.44
C SER A 755 26.37 -25.75 2.21
N PRO A 756 27.04 -24.77 1.55
CA PRO A 756 27.90 -23.81 2.26
C PRO A 756 27.12 -22.92 3.24
N MET A 757 25.78 -22.88 3.12
CA MET A 757 24.89 -22.15 4.01
C MET A 757 24.38 -23.00 5.20
N ALA A 758 24.68 -24.30 5.27
CA ALA A 758 24.12 -25.20 6.29
C ALA A 758 24.46 -24.76 7.74
N GLY A 759 25.71 -24.39 7.99
CA GLY A 759 26.16 -23.85 9.30
C GLY A 759 25.55 -22.50 9.69
N LEU A 760 24.80 -21.85 8.78
CA LEU A 760 24.09 -20.60 9.01
C LEU A 760 22.57 -20.80 9.22
N ARG A 761 22.06 -22.04 9.14
CA ARG A 761 20.66 -22.40 9.44
C ARG A 761 20.46 -22.56 10.96
N TRP A 762 20.42 -21.43 11.69
CA TRP A 762 20.32 -21.43 13.16
C TRP A 762 18.91 -21.76 13.72
N MET A 763 17.88 -21.80 12.87
CA MET A 763 16.53 -22.28 13.21
C MET A 763 15.97 -23.13 12.07
N ASP A 764 15.26 -24.21 12.40
CA ASP A 764 14.71 -25.13 11.40
C ASP A 764 13.67 -24.49 10.46
N SER A 765 12.99 -23.44 10.92
CA SER A 765 12.05 -22.63 10.16
C SER A 765 12.71 -21.69 9.14
N TRP A 766 14.04 -21.72 9.00
CA TRP A 766 14.77 -21.07 7.90
C TRP A 766 14.94 -22.04 6.73
N GLU A 767 14.44 -21.62 5.56
CA GLU A 767 14.34 -22.47 4.37
C GLU A 767 14.93 -21.77 3.12
N PHE A 768 16.22 -21.42 3.20
CA PHE A 768 17.00 -20.75 2.15
C PHE A 768 18.01 -21.67 1.44
#